data_AF-A0A443ZNS0-F1
#
_entry.id   AF-A0A443ZNS0-F1
#
_cell.length_a   1.000
_cell.length_b   1.000
_cell.length_c   1.000
_cell.angle_alpha   90.00
_cell.angle_beta   90.00
_cell.angle_gamma   90.00
#
_symmetry.space_group_name_H-M   'P 1'
#
loop_
_entity.id
_entity.type
_entity.pdbx_description
1 polymer ?
#
loop_
_entity_poly.entity_id
_entity_poly.type
_entity_poly.pdbx_seq_one_letter_code
_entity_poly.pdbx_strand_id
1 'polypeptide(L)'
;MLNSVQAGAGLEQAMKRLRLMYARPEHPYYIMAPGYRETSSGVASLHYLCHLLNLNGREAYICGGKVVNPELKTPLLDDEARQRHKQAGRVPIAVYPEVTTGNPYNCSVVARFLLNFEGFITGRGMEAAPSDLLFYSGKLIAEDHGHPDGDLLCLPTIDVDLFCSGQPSGRREGRYLYQNRFPLDAIDYSILPADVRLLSMANALTLPELAQLLQQAEVMYTHEWSMTCVIAVLCGCPVIFIPGHGIDQAFLDASFVGSSGFAMLDREDALAHAQAGLEGALQRYVERTAPFWSQLDVFIAKTQASACREVVGNRLGVRDWLRQRYPQPQQMRVIEHQLANAPAARFSVLVVDHGDPAALAITLDSLKRGLCPDVKVCVLGRDNPGLSTVQWLQCNPEQVVLAIEACLRGGDSDWFMLVNAGSEFTASGLLLTALELTRLPVDCLAVYADEALCQAQGVVDTALRPDLNLDLLLAFPGYLSRHWLYRCDTWRQLGGFSEAGGRAFELDFQLRLISERGLGCVGHVSEPLLIGNTLRLQACADECAVIEAHLQGRGYSDARALPLAAAPGRYRIDYGLQQQALVSIVIFLEGQLLDFQRCLESLLAQTTHGHYEVLLVEPGGDDPLLLDWLAMVGQMGGGRFNILRFEPGHTRAAMCNAAAQEARGDYLLWLDAGSAVLDGDWLQVLLNHAQRPEVGAVGCKLVSRDSTVRQAALVLGLGGGVGRAFEGRSTQDAGYMGRLGLEQDCSAVGGECLMVRRSLFIEFGGFDIAPLFSRWVAVDLCLKLLQAGYLNVWTPHARLLLETSQDAPVSADQEDALYARWLPQLARDPAYNVNFSLRAGEEFAVQGGDMSWRPLRGLVPTVLACADDQSGAVSSRLLGPMAALRGAGSIDGAVIAGTLSPVEIERFNPSSIVLQRPLEDSGLLALRRLRAFSQAFKVYDLDRYVLDIDDGQVRSAEDLEQRIRFGVMQADRVLVATAALAEMVRAQHDEVQVLENALHPSWGRLQGARRLGEKPRVGWLGCADAYLLAEVVPMLAGEVEWVVLGDCPVALRPYLKEHHTTVDPHYMGVDLAALNLDIALVPMAETLVNGCSGDIRVLQHAACGQSVICSRVAGFAGGDSLPLSRVNNQAADWVRAIRQHLEDLDASAALGNAQQTIVRSDWLLQGQRLEDWRLAWLAN
;
A
#
# COMPACT_ATOMS: atom_id res chain seq x y z
N MET A 1 40.33 35.39 -36.79
CA MET A 1 39.00 35.16 -36.17
C MET A 1 38.96 33.75 -35.55
N LEU A 2 39.68 33.52 -34.45
CA LEU A 2 39.83 32.17 -33.86
C LEU A 2 39.72 32.10 -32.32
N ASN A 3 39.26 33.16 -31.64
CA ASN A 3 39.31 33.22 -30.16
C ASN A 3 37.96 33.28 -29.41
N SER A 4 36.80 33.21 -30.08
CA SER A 4 35.50 33.32 -29.37
C SER A 4 34.90 31.98 -28.91
N VAL A 5 35.26 30.84 -29.52
CA VAL A 5 34.67 29.52 -29.18
C VAL A 5 35.33 28.90 -27.94
N GLN A 6 36.62 29.16 -27.67
CA GLN A 6 37.31 28.63 -26.48
C GLN A 6 36.95 29.35 -25.17
N ALA A 7 36.45 30.59 -25.22
CA ALA A 7 36.08 31.35 -24.02
C ALA A 7 34.72 30.90 -23.41
N GLY A 8 33.77 30.45 -24.24
CA GLY A 8 32.45 29.97 -23.79
C GLY A 8 32.53 28.63 -23.03
N ALA A 9 33.32 27.68 -23.52
CA ALA A 9 33.56 26.40 -22.86
C ALA A 9 34.29 26.56 -21.50
N GLY A 10 35.20 27.52 -21.39
CA GLY A 10 35.93 27.81 -20.15
C GLY A 10 35.04 28.38 -19.03
N LEU A 11 34.11 29.27 -19.37
CA LEU A 11 33.15 29.82 -18.40
C LEU A 11 32.14 28.76 -17.94
N GLU A 12 31.60 27.96 -18.86
CA GLU A 12 30.64 26.91 -18.53
C GLU A 12 31.28 25.80 -17.68
N GLN A 13 32.53 25.44 -17.98
CA GLN A 13 33.30 24.47 -17.19
C GLN A 13 33.70 25.04 -15.82
N ALA A 14 34.02 26.34 -15.72
CA ALA A 14 34.24 27.03 -14.44
C ALA A 14 32.94 27.12 -13.62
N MET A 15 31.80 27.42 -14.23
CA MET A 15 30.49 27.43 -13.58
C MET A 15 30.08 26.03 -13.13
N LYS A 16 30.36 24.98 -13.91
CA LYS A 16 30.14 23.58 -13.51
C LYS A 16 30.97 23.23 -12.27
N ARG A 17 32.24 23.68 -12.21
CA ARG A 17 33.11 23.52 -11.02
C ARG A 17 32.62 24.32 -9.81
N LEU A 18 32.14 25.55 -10.00
CA LEU A 18 31.56 26.35 -8.91
C LEU A 18 30.25 25.74 -8.38
N ARG A 19 29.39 25.22 -9.27
CA ARG A 19 28.17 24.50 -8.89
C ARG A 19 28.48 23.23 -8.10
N LEU A 20 29.56 22.52 -8.44
CA LEU A 20 30.01 21.32 -7.70
C LEU A 20 30.34 21.62 -6.23
N MET A 21 30.83 22.83 -5.89
CA MET A 21 31.12 23.20 -4.49
C MET A 21 29.87 23.25 -3.60
N TYR A 22 28.71 23.54 -4.20
CA TYR A 22 27.43 23.64 -3.50
C TYR A 22 26.47 22.51 -3.86
N ALA A 23 26.92 21.55 -4.68
CA ALA A 23 26.14 20.39 -5.06
C ALA A 23 25.90 19.54 -3.82
N ARG A 24 24.63 19.26 -3.54
CA ARG A 24 24.27 18.36 -2.45
C ARG A 24 24.57 16.92 -2.89
N PRO A 25 25.06 16.06 -1.98
CA PRO A 25 25.16 14.63 -2.25
C PRO A 25 23.82 14.08 -2.73
N GLU A 26 23.86 13.33 -3.82
CA GLU A 26 22.72 12.65 -4.41
C GLU A 26 22.27 11.43 -3.56
N HIS A 27 21.32 10.66 -4.09
CA HIS A 27 20.77 9.47 -3.43
C HIS A 27 21.78 8.31 -3.42
N PRO A 28 21.98 7.64 -2.28
CA PRO A 28 22.98 6.59 -2.16
C PRO A 28 22.52 5.28 -2.80
N TYR A 29 23.45 4.47 -3.31
CA TYR A 29 23.19 3.13 -3.83
C TYR A 29 23.54 2.04 -2.81
N TYR A 30 22.62 1.11 -2.59
CA TYR A 30 22.80 -0.09 -1.76
C TYR A 30 22.82 -1.31 -2.68
N ILE A 31 24.00 -1.87 -2.92
CA ILE A 31 24.21 -2.91 -3.92
C ILE A 31 24.31 -4.26 -3.21
N MET A 32 23.32 -5.12 -3.42
CA MET A 32 23.34 -6.48 -2.86
C MET A 32 24.39 -7.32 -3.61
N ALA A 33 25.46 -7.69 -2.91
CA ALA A 33 26.50 -8.54 -3.47
C ALA A 33 27.08 -9.50 -2.41
N PRO A 34 27.38 -10.75 -2.77
CA PRO A 34 28.23 -11.63 -1.97
C PRO A 34 29.62 -11.03 -1.71
N GLY A 35 30.37 -11.64 -0.78
CA GLY A 35 31.76 -11.28 -0.54
C GLY A 35 32.60 -11.37 -1.82
N TYR A 36 33.47 -10.38 -2.03
CA TYR A 36 34.29 -10.28 -3.23
C TYR A 36 35.11 -11.55 -3.46
N ARG A 37 35.07 -12.02 -4.70
CA ARG A 37 35.92 -13.11 -5.20
C ARG A 37 36.13 -12.93 -6.69
N GLU A 38 37.38 -13.04 -7.13
CA GLU A 38 37.77 -12.88 -8.54
C GLU A 38 37.21 -13.99 -9.44
N THR A 39 36.87 -15.14 -8.84
CA THR A 39 36.35 -16.32 -9.54
C THR A 39 34.89 -16.22 -9.98
N SER A 40 34.17 -15.15 -9.62
CA SER A 40 32.77 -14.94 -10.02
C SER A 40 32.60 -13.60 -10.74
N SER A 41 32.32 -13.66 -12.05
CA SER A 41 32.08 -12.48 -12.88
C SER A 41 30.86 -11.66 -12.42
N GLY A 42 29.81 -12.31 -11.93
CA GLY A 42 28.64 -11.63 -11.39
C GLY A 42 28.95 -10.87 -10.11
N VAL A 43 29.69 -11.48 -9.18
CA VAL A 43 30.13 -10.82 -7.94
C VAL A 43 31.08 -9.66 -8.27
N ALA A 44 32.07 -9.90 -9.13
CA ALA A 44 32.98 -8.85 -9.58
C ALA A 44 32.21 -7.67 -10.20
N SER A 45 31.22 -7.95 -11.05
CA SER A 45 30.41 -6.90 -11.71
C SER A 45 29.69 -5.99 -10.72
N LEU A 46 29.10 -6.54 -9.66
CA LEU A 46 28.43 -5.73 -8.62
C LEU A 46 29.42 -4.85 -7.84
N HIS A 47 30.61 -5.38 -7.54
CA HIS A 47 31.67 -4.62 -6.87
C HIS A 47 32.28 -3.55 -7.78
N TYR A 48 32.49 -3.83 -9.06
CA TYR A 48 32.94 -2.84 -10.04
C TYR A 48 31.88 -1.75 -10.31
N LEU A 49 30.59 -2.10 -10.34
CA LEU A 49 29.53 -1.10 -10.41
C LEU A 49 29.57 -0.15 -9.20
N CYS A 50 29.70 -0.70 -7.99
CA CYS A 50 29.89 0.08 -6.76
C CYS A 50 31.11 1.01 -6.86
N HIS A 51 32.24 0.46 -7.32
CA HIS A 51 33.47 1.21 -7.52
C HIS A 51 33.30 2.38 -8.50
N LEU A 52 32.69 2.13 -9.67
CA LEU A 52 32.50 3.13 -10.71
C LEU A 52 31.50 4.21 -10.31
N LEU A 53 30.43 3.87 -9.59
CA LEU A 53 29.51 4.86 -9.03
C LEU A 53 30.25 5.79 -8.05
N ASN A 54 31.08 5.23 -7.16
CA ASN A 54 31.92 6.01 -6.24
C ASN A 54 32.97 6.87 -6.97
N LEU A 55 33.56 6.39 -8.07
CA LEU A 55 34.45 7.20 -8.91
C LEU A 55 33.72 8.33 -9.65
N ASN A 56 32.45 8.14 -9.99
CA ASN A 56 31.58 9.16 -10.58
C ASN A 56 30.96 10.11 -9.52
N GLY A 57 31.49 10.12 -8.29
CA GLY A 57 31.07 11.03 -7.23
C GLY A 57 29.70 10.70 -6.62
N ARG A 58 29.21 9.47 -6.81
CA ARG A 58 28.03 8.96 -6.11
C ARG A 58 28.45 8.28 -4.80
N GLU A 59 27.51 8.09 -3.89
CA GLU A 59 27.73 7.26 -2.70
C GLU A 59 27.14 5.87 -2.98
N ALA A 60 27.98 4.84 -3.06
CA ALA A 60 27.56 3.46 -3.30
C ALA A 60 28.22 2.51 -2.29
N TYR A 61 27.44 1.55 -1.79
CA TYR A 61 27.85 0.60 -0.75
C TYR A 61 27.51 -0.83 -1.13
N ILE A 62 28.36 -1.77 -0.69
CA ILE A 62 28.08 -3.20 -0.77
C ILE A 62 27.25 -3.64 0.43
N CYS A 63 26.23 -4.44 0.16
CA CYS A 63 25.30 -4.99 1.13
C CYS A 63 25.24 -6.51 0.96
N GLY A 64 25.21 -7.28 2.06
CA GLY A 64 25.17 -8.75 2.05
C GLY A 64 26.49 -9.42 2.42
N GLY A 65 27.55 -9.24 1.63
CA GLY A 65 28.89 -9.78 1.89
C GLY A 65 29.73 -8.94 2.87
N LYS A 66 30.67 -9.59 3.60
CA LYS A 66 31.64 -8.92 4.49
C LYS A 66 33.05 -8.78 3.91
N VAL A 67 33.28 -9.31 2.71
CA VAL A 67 34.60 -9.32 2.04
C VAL A 67 34.54 -8.37 0.83
N VAL A 68 35.53 -7.49 0.70
CA VAL A 68 35.66 -6.50 -0.37
C VAL A 68 37.08 -6.54 -0.95
N ASN A 69 37.26 -6.05 -2.18
CA ASN A 69 38.59 -5.88 -2.75
C ASN A 69 39.23 -4.58 -2.20
N PRO A 70 40.39 -4.63 -1.53
CA PRO A 70 41.06 -3.43 -0.99
C PRO A 70 41.49 -2.42 -2.05
N GLU A 71 41.62 -2.83 -3.32
CA GLU A 71 41.98 -1.96 -4.43
C GLU A 71 40.77 -1.21 -5.04
N LEU A 72 39.54 -1.64 -4.71
CA LEU A 72 38.32 -1.02 -5.19
C LEU A 72 37.70 -0.10 -4.14
N LYS A 73 37.06 0.98 -4.60
CA LYS A 73 36.22 1.86 -3.76
C LYS A 73 34.85 1.21 -3.50
N THR A 74 34.84 0.15 -2.69
CA THR A 74 33.64 -0.65 -2.38
C THR A 74 33.39 -0.69 -0.87
N PRO A 75 32.96 0.42 -0.24
CA PRO A 75 32.69 0.43 1.19
C PRO A 75 31.52 -0.50 1.53
N LEU A 76 31.60 -1.15 2.70
CA LEU A 76 30.46 -1.90 3.26
C LEU A 76 29.44 -0.93 3.85
N LEU A 77 28.15 -1.24 3.70
CA LEU A 77 27.09 -0.48 4.34
C LEU A 77 27.04 -0.82 5.84
N ASP A 78 27.29 0.18 6.69
CA ASP A 78 27.12 0.08 8.15
C ASP A 78 25.88 0.87 8.63
N ASP A 79 25.54 0.72 9.91
CA ASP A 79 24.36 1.35 10.49
C ASP A 79 24.51 2.85 10.66
N GLU A 80 25.75 3.35 10.84
CA GLU A 80 26.04 4.78 10.91
C GLU A 80 25.75 5.45 9.57
N ALA A 81 26.18 4.87 8.45
CA ALA A 81 25.87 5.35 7.11
C ALA A 81 24.37 5.32 6.85
N ARG A 82 23.66 4.24 7.24
CA ARG A 82 22.20 4.17 7.13
C ARG A 82 21.51 5.28 7.91
N GLN A 83 21.90 5.51 9.16
CA GLN A 83 21.36 6.58 9.99
C GLN A 83 21.63 7.96 9.38
N ARG A 84 22.84 8.21 8.88
CA ARG A 84 23.21 9.46 8.21
C ARG A 84 22.37 9.71 6.96
N HIS A 85 22.11 8.69 6.13
CA HIS A 85 21.22 8.83 4.97
C HIS A 85 19.79 9.16 5.39
N LYS A 86 19.27 8.46 6.41
CA LYS A 86 17.93 8.70 6.96
C LYS A 86 17.77 10.11 7.52
N GLN A 87 18.72 10.58 8.33
CA GLN A 87 18.71 11.95 8.89
C GLN A 87 18.79 13.02 7.80
N ALA A 88 19.56 12.77 6.74
CA ALA A 88 19.64 13.66 5.58
C ALA A 88 18.39 13.61 4.69
N GLY A 89 17.46 12.68 4.92
CA GLY A 89 16.27 12.46 4.08
C GLY A 89 16.59 11.96 2.68
N ARG A 90 17.69 11.23 2.52
CA ARG A 90 18.12 10.70 1.23
C ARG A 90 17.53 9.30 1.04
N VAL A 91 16.78 9.13 -0.03
CA VAL A 91 16.22 7.84 -0.44
C VAL A 91 17.32 6.93 -0.99
N PRO A 92 17.57 5.74 -0.42
CA PRO A 92 18.52 4.80 -0.99
C PRO A 92 17.95 4.08 -2.21
N ILE A 93 18.81 3.86 -3.21
CA ILE A 93 18.54 3.09 -4.42
C ILE A 93 19.11 1.69 -4.21
N ALA A 94 18.25 0.68 -4.07
CA ALA A 94 18.70 -0.70 -4.01
C ALA A 94 19.04 -1.22 -5.40
N VAL A 95 20.18 -1.92 -5.52
CA VAL A 95 20.56 -2.64 -6.74
C VAL A 95 20.61 -4.13 -6.42
N TYR A 96 19.77 -4.90 -7.10
CA TYR A 96 19.63 -6.34 -6.86
C TYR A 96 20.01 -7.14 -8.12
N PRO A 97 20.88 -8.16 -8.00
CA PRO A 97 21.09 -9.13 -9.07
C PRO A 97 19.90 -10.08 -9.20
N GLU A 98 19.83 -10.82 -10.31
CA GLU A 98 18.72 -11.72 -10.65
C GLU A 98 18.51 -12.89 -9.70
N VAL A 99 19.48 -13.16 -8.84
CA VAL A 99 19.39 -14.20 -7.81
C VAL A 99 18.68 -13.72 -6.53
N THR A 100 18.34 -12.44 -6.44
CA THR A 100 17.72 -11.83 -5.25
C THR A 100 16.21 -11.76 -5.42
N THR A 101 15.48 -12.54 -4.62
CA THR A 101 14.00 -12.53 -4.60
C THR A 101 13.47 -11.34 -3.80
N GLY A 102 12.46 -10.64 -4.33
CA GLY A 102 11.76 -9.55 -3.65
C GLY A 102 12.65 -8.32 -3.38
N ASN A 103 12.28 -7.51 -2.37
CA ASN A 103 12.97 -6.27 -1.98
C ASN A 103 13.49 -6.37 -0.53
N PRO A 104 14.60 -7.09 -0.27
CA PRO A 104 15.06 -7.41 1.09
C PRO A 104 15.46 -6.19 1.94
N TYR A 105 15.80 -5.06 1.33
CA TYR A 105 16.10 -3.82 2.06
C TYR A 105 14.91 -2.87 2.15
N ASN A 106 13.73 -3.27 1.65
CA ASN A 106 12.52 -2.46 1.62
C ASN A 106 12.77 -1.03 1.12
N CYS A 107 13.64 -0.89 0.10
CA CYS A 107 13.99 0.41 -0.46
C CYS A 107 12.90 0.86 -1.43
N SER A 108 12.58 2.16 -1.43
CA SER A 108 11.53 2.72 -2.28
C SER A 108 11.95 2.89 -3.75
N VAL A 109 13.24 2.71 -4.06
CA VAL A 109 13.75 2.62 -5.44
C VAL A 109 14.58 1.36 -5.58
N VAL A 110 14.20 0.52 -6.54
CA VAL A 110 14.88 -0.75 -6.84
C VAL A 110 15.30 -0.75 -8.31
N ALA A 111 16.55 -1.11 -8.54
CA ALA A 111 17.09 -1.42 -9.85
C ALA A 111 17.50 -2.90 -9.89
N ARG A 112 16.89 -3.68 -10.78
CA ARG A 112 17.29 -5.06 -11.05
C ARG A 112 18.40 -5.02 -12.09
N PHE A 113 19.58 -5.51 -11.72
CA PHE A 113 20.68 -5.67 -12.65
C PHE A 113 20.83 -7.15 -13.01
N LEU A 114 20.22 -7.55 -14.11
CA LEU A 114 20.22 -8.93 -14.57
C LEU A 114 21.59 -9.24 -15.18
N LEU A 115 22.38 -10.02 -14.45
CA LEU A 115 23.72 -10.46 -14.86
C LEU A 115 23.67 -11.79 -15.64
N ASN A 116 22.56 -12.52 -15.53
CA ASN A 116 22.28 -13.78 -16.21
C ASN A 116 20.75 -13.94 -16.44
N PHE A 117 20.35 -15.03 -17.11
CA PHE A 117 18.96 -15.42 -17.25
C PHE A 117 18.30 -15.66 -15.89
N GLU A 118 17.04 -15.22 -15.75
CA GLU A 118 16.29 -15.35 -14.51
C GLU A 118 16.14 -16.82 -14.10
N GLY A 119 16.28 -17.11 -12.80
CA GLY A 119 16.16 -18.46 -12.26
C GLY A 119 17.29 -19.43 -12.65
N PHE A 120 18.28 -19.02 -13.44
CA PHE A 120 19.37 -19.90 -13.89
C PHE A 120 20.17 -20.52 -12.75
N ILE A 121 20.47 -19.74 -11.70
CA ILE A 121 21.30 -20.19 -10.56
C ILE A 121 20.44 -20.79 -9.45
N THR A 122 19.29 -20.19 -9.15
CA THR A 122 18.50 -20.47 -7.94
C THR A 122 17.25 -21.30 -8.21
N GLY A 123 16.85 -21.47 -9.47
CA GLY A 123 15.58 -22.09 -9.87
C GLY A 123 14.35 -21.27 -9.47
N ARG A 124 14.51 -20.00 -9.12
CA ARG A 124 13.43 -19.11 -8.67
C ARG A 124 13.45 -17.79 -9.41
N GLY A 125 12.27 -17.22 -9.62
CA GLY A 125 12.13 -15.85 -10.11
C GLY A 125 12.63 -14.82 -9.09
N MET A 126 12.97 -13.65 -9.61
CA MET A 126 13.32 -12.45 -8.85
C MET A 126 12.13 -11.85 -8.09
N GLU A 127 10.90 -12.15 -8.54
CA GLU A 127 9.68 -11.49 -8.05
C GLU A 127 9.81 -9.96 -8.13
N ALA A 128 10.29 -9.46 -9.27
CA ALA A 128 10.45 -8.03 -9.49
C ALA A 128 9.09 -7.32 -9.45
N ALA A 129 9.01 -6.18 -8.77
CA ALA A 129 7.82 -5.35 -8.83
C ALA A 129 7.82 -4.56 -10.16
N PRO A 130 6.66 -4.19 -10.75
CA PRO A 130 6.63 -3.37 -11.97
C PRO A 130 7.14 -1.94 -11.81
N SER A 131 7.30 -1.50 -10.56
CA SER A 131 8.03 -0.27 -10.24
C SER A 131 9.55 -0.43 -10.33
N ASP A 132 10.07 -1.66 -10.35
CA ASP A 132 11.50 -1.93 -10.42
C ASP A 132 12.04 -1.51 -11.79
N LEU A 133 13.19 -0.85 -11.78
CA LEU A 133 13.90 -0.49 -13.00
C LEU A 133 14.74 -1.68 -13.45
N LEU A 134 14.54 -2.17 -14.68
CA LEU A 134 15.24 -3.35 -15.20
C LEU A 134 16.43 -2.92 -16.05
N PHE A 135 17.61 -3.46 -15.74
CA PHE A 135 18.85 -3.26 -16.49
C PHE A 135 19.50 -4.60 -16.80
N TYR A 136 19.98 -4.77 -18.04
CA TYR A 136 20.46 -6.06 -18.55
C TYR A 136 21.95 -6.02 -18.88
N SER A 137 22.71 -7.04 -18.46
CA SER A 137 24.15 -7.15 -18.78
C SER A 137 24.43 -7.49 -20.25
N GLY A 138 23.40 -7.88 -21.01
CA GLY A 138 23.50 -8.18 -22.44
C GLY A 138 22.14 -8.30 -23.12
N LYS A 139 22.16 -8.16 -24.46
CA LYS A 139 20.95 -8.10 -25.29
C LYS A 139 20.13 -9.39 -25.28
N LEU A 140 20.79 -10.55 -25.29
CA LEU A 140 20.11 -11.86 -25.24
C LEU A 140 19.30 -12.05 -23.95
N ILE A 141 19.78 -11.53 -22.83
CA ILE A 141 19.07 -11.60 -21.55
C ILE A 141 17.83 -10.70 -21.60
N ALA A 142 17.94 -9.52 -22.22
CA ALA A 142 16.82 -8.62 -22.40
C ALA A 142 15.74 -9.21 -23.32
N GLU A 143 16.15 -9.84 -24.43
CA GLU A 143 15.27 -10.52 -25.38
C GLU A 143 14.55 -11.73 -24.75
N ASP A 144 15.27 -12.58 -24.01
CA ASP A 144 14.70 -13.74 -23.29
C ASP A 144 13.68 -13.31 -22.22
N HIS A 145 13.94 -12.17 -21.55
CA HIS A 145 13.03 -11.57 -20.59
C HIS A 145 11.87 -10.78 -21.26
N GLY A 146 11.71 -10.84 -22.58
CA GLY A 146 10.60 -10.20 -23.31
C GLY A 146 10.76 -8.70 -23.61
N HIS A 147 11.97 -8.15 -23.45
CA HIS A 147 12.27 -6.73 -23.60
C HIS A 147 13.44 -6.49 -24.58
N PRO A 148 13.24 -6.65 -25.91
CA PRO A 148 14.32 -6.52 -26.90
C PRO A 148 14.98 -5.13 -26.95
N ASP A 149 14.24 -4.09 -26.54
CA ASP A 149 14.72 -2.71 -26.40
C ASP A 149 14.96 -2.31 -24.92
N GLY A 150 15.24 -3.29 -24.06
CA GLY A 150 15.49 -3.07 -22.63
C GLY A 150 16.75 -2.22 -22.36
N ASP A 151 16.79 -1.56 -21.20
CA ASP A 151 17.94 -0.75 -20.80
C ASP A 151 19.18 -1.63 -20.57
N LEU A 152 20.19 -1.51 -21.42
CA LEU A 152 21.44 -2.27 -21.29
C LEU A 152 22.39 -1.60 -20.30
N LEU A 153 23.15 -2.41 -19.55
CA LEU A 153 24.26 -2.02 -18.69
C LEU A 153 25.40 -3.05 -18.80
N CYS A 154 26.14 -2.99 -19.92
CA CYS A 154 27.17 -3.94 -20.28
C CYS A 154 28.52 -3.59 -19.63
N LEU A 155 28.69 -3.91 -18.34
CA LEU A 155 29.86 -3.53 -17.54
C LEU A 155 31.15 -4.28 -17.95
N PRO A 156 32.21 -3.58 -18.39
CA PRO A 156 33.52 -4.19 -18.68
C PRO A 156 34.29 -4.44 -17.39
N THR A 157 34.51 -5.71 -17.03
CA THR A 157 35.23 -6.12 -15.80
C THR A 157 36.64 -6.67 -16.05
N ILE A 158 37.07 -6.79 -17.32
CA ILE A 158 38.42 -7.26 -17.66
C ILE A 158 39.42 -6.10 -17.61
N ASP A 159 40.50 -6.28 -16.85
CA ASP A 159 41.66 -5.41 -16.87
C ASP A 159 42.46 -5.61 -18.17
N VAL A 160 42.27 -4.69 -19.11
CA VAL A 160 42.90 -4.74 -20.43
C VAL A 160 44.42 -4.63 -20.32
N ASP A 161 44.95 -3.86 -19.37
CA ASP A 161 46.40 -3.69 -19.21
C ASP A 161 47.02 -4.99 -18.68
N LEU A 162 46.37 -5.67 -17.74
CA LEU A 162 46.86 -6.95 -17.23
C LEU A 162 46.86 -8.04 -18.29
N PHE A 163 45.75 -8.19 -19.03
CA PHE A 163 45.57 -9.34 -19.93
C PHE A 163 46.08 -9.10 -21.35
N CYS A 164 46.26 -7.84 -21.78
CA CYS A 164 46.80 -7.49 -23.10
C CYS A 164 48.25 -6.97 -23.05
N SER A 165 48.91 -6.93 -21.88
CA SER A 165 50.29 -6.48 -21.77
C SER A 165 51.30 -7.49 -22.34
N GLY A 166 51.94 -7.10 -23.45
CA GLY A 166 53.12 -7.75 -23.99
C GLY A 166 52.86 -8.69 -25.18
N GLN A 167 53.53 -8.46 -26.30
CA GLN A 167 53.65 -9.48 -27.34
C GLN A 167 54.55 -10.61 -26.83
N PRO A 168 54.17 -11.88 -27.03
CA PRO A 168 54.98 -13.01 -26.56
C PRO A 168 56.37 -12.95 -27.22
N SER A 169 57.41 -12.91 -26.39
CA SER A 169 58.82 -12.86 -26.82
C SER A 169 59.41 -14.24 -27.17
N GLY A 170 58.56 -15.29 -27.22
CA GLY A 170 58.95 -16.69 -27.52
C GLY A 170 57.80 -17.54 -28.09
N ARG A 171 58.09 -18.81 -28.43
CA ARG A 171 57.10 -19.80 -28.90
C ARG A 171 56.16 -20.17 -27.75
N ARG A 172 54.84 -20.08 -27.98
CA ARG A 172 53.80 -20.48 -27.01
C ARG A 172 53.84 -22.00 -26.80
N GLU A 173 53.75 -22.45 -25.55
CA GLU A 173 53.81 -23.84 -25.13
C GLU A 173 52.78 -24.11 -24.02
N GLY A 174 52.15 -25.30 -24.06
CA GLY A 174 51.19 -25.75 -23.05
C GLY A 174 49.75 -25.71 -23.54
N ARG A 175 49.06 -26.85 -23.38
CA ARG A 175 47.66 -27.06 -23.77
C ARG A 175 46.85 -27.27 -22.50
N TYR A 176 45.79 -26.50 -22.34
CA TYR A 176 45.02 -26.50 -21.10
C TYR A 176 43.57 -26.90 -21.34
N LEU A 177 42.97 -27.62 -20.40
CA LEU A 177 41.54 -27.88 -20.34
C LEU A 177 40.98 -27.04 -19.18
N TYR A 178 40.16 -26.04 -19.49
CA TYR A 178 39.46 -25.25 -18.49
C TYR A 178 38.28 -26.04 -17.91
N GLN A 179 38.18 -26.07 -16.58
CA GLN A 179 37.10 -26.76 -15.87
C GLN A 179 36.60 -25.92 -14.69
N ASN A 180 35.28 -25.76 -14.60
CA ASN A 180 34.62 -25.07 -13.49
C ASN A 180 33.34 -25.80 -13.07
N ARG A 181 32.32 -25.81 -13.93
CA ARG A 181 31.00 -26.39 -13.67
C ARG A 181 30.82 -27.76 -14.33
N PHE A 182 31.59 -28.08 -15.36
CA PHE A 182 31.48 -29.37 -16.04
C PHE A 182 32.09 -30.51 -15.19
N PRO A 183 31.39 -31.64 -14.99
CA PRO A 183 31.90 -32.76 -14.18
C PRO A 183 33.14 -33.39 -14.81
N LEU A 184 34.22 -33.55 -14.03
CA LEU A 184 35.49 -34.11 -14.51
C LEU A 184 35.36 -35.56 -15.03
N ASP A 185 34.47 -36.33 -14.43
CA ASP A 185 34.19 -37.73 -14.78
C ASP A 185 33.36 -37.87 -16.08
N ALA A 186 32.75 -36.79 -16.55
CA ALA A 186 31.99 -36.75 -17.79
C ALA A 186 32.82 -36.32 -19.02
N ILE A 187 34.10 -35.98 -18.84
CA ILE A 187 34.97 -35.50 -19.92
C ILE A 187 35.58 -36.70 -20.67
N ASP A 188 35.38 -36.72 -22.00
CA ASP A 188 36.11 -37.63 -22.87
C ASP A 188 37.52 -37.06 -23.12
N TYR A 189 38.53 -37.61 -22.46
CA TYR A 189 39.92 -37.18 -22.66
C TYR A 189 40.54 -37.70 -23.96
N SER A 190 39.91 -38.66 -24.65
CA SER A 190 40.45 -39.26 -25.88
C SER A 190 40.42 -38.31 -27.09
N ILE A 191 39.54 -37.30 -27.04
CA ILE A 191 39.42 -36.25 -28.06
C ILE A 191 40.36 -35.06 -27.81
N LEU A 192 41.15 -35.09 -26.73
CA LEU A 192 42.08 -34.04 -26.35
C LEU A 192 43.55 -34.48 -26.54
N PRO A 193 44.49 -33.54 -26.67
CA PRO A 193 45.91 -33.86 -26.73
C PRO A 193 46.39 -34.60 -25.47
N ALA A 194 47.26 -35.60 -25.65
CA ALA A 194 47.75 -36.44 -24.54
C ALA A 194 48.54 -35.66 -23.46
N ASP A 195 49.02 -34.46 -23.78
CA ASP A 195 49.76 -33.56 -22.88
C ASP A 195 48.90 -32.43 -22.28
N VAL A 196 47.56 -32.50 -22.41
CA VAL A 196 46.65 -31.48 -21.88
C VAL A 196 46.71 -31.41 -20.35
N ARG A 197 46.78 -30.18 -19.81
CA ARG A 197 46.83 -29.89 -18.37
C ARG A 197 45.52 -29.30 -17.90
N LEU A 198 45.09 -29.64 -16.69
CA LEU A 198 43.84 -29.12 -16.14
C LEU A 198 44.03 -27.71 -15.56
N LEU A 199 43.21 -26.75 -16.01
CA LEU A 199 43.04 -25.43 -15.42
C LEU A 199 41.69 -25.40 -14.68
N SER A 200 41.68 -25.89 -13.43
CA SER A 200 40.45 -26.04 -12.64
C SER A 200 40.20 -24.85 -11.72
N MET A 201 38.95 -24.37 -11.69
CA MET A 201 38.52 -23.33 -10.75
C MET A 201 38.48 -23.79 -9.29
N ALA A 202 38.55 -25.11 -9.02
CA ALA A 202 38.72 -25.62 -7.66
C ALA A 202 40.09 -25.23 -7.07
N ASN A 203 41.09 -25.00 -7.94
CA ASN A 203 42.43 -24.49 -7.60
C ASN A 203 42.72 -23.23 -8.43
N ALA A 204 41.85 -22.22 -8.29
CA ALA A 204 41.93 -21.00 -9.10
C ALA A 204 43.27 -20.25 -8.89
N LEU A 205 43.90 -19.87 -10.00
CA LEU A 205 45.06 -18.98 -10.03
C LEU A 205 44.63 -17.54 -9.75
N THR A 206 45.55 -16.72 -9.23
CA THR A 206 45.35 -15.26 -9.17
C THR A 206 45.29 -14.68 -10.59
N LEU A 207 44.64 -13.52 -10.78
CA LEU A 207 44.54 -12.90 -12.12
C LEU A 207 45.91 -12.68 -12.80
N PRO A 208 47.00 -12.25 -12.12
CA PRO A 208 48.32 -12.14 -12.73
C PRO A 208 48.95 -13.49 -13.12
N GLU A 209 48.80 -14.52 -12.28
CA GLU A 209 49.29 -15.88 -12.59
C GLU A 209 48.52 -16.49 -13.77
N LEU A 210 47.20 -16.25 -13.81
CA LEU A 210 46.34 -16.66 -14.91
C LEU A 210 46.72 -15.93 -16.21
N ALA A 211 46.96 -14.61 -16.15
CA ALA A 211 47.43 -13.82 -17.29
C ALA A 211 48.75 -14.38 -17.82
N GLN A 212 49.73 -14.62 -16.94
CA GLN A 212 51.03 -15.17 -17.31
C GLN A 212 50.91 -16.56 -17.96
N LEU A 213 50.06 -17.43 -17.41
CA LEU A 213 49.83 -18.76 -17.97
C LEU A 213 49.19 -18.67 -19.36
N LEU A 214 48.14 -17.87 -19.52
CA LEU A 214 47.41 -17.73 -20.79
C LEU A 214 48.24 -17.00 -21.86
N GLN A 215 49.10 -16.06 -21.48
CA GLN A 215 50.03 -15.41 -22.41
C GLN A 215 51.10 -16.36 -22.97
N GLN A 216 51.34 -17.49 -22.29
CA GLN A 216 52.31 -18.51 -22.73
C GLN A 216 51.62 -19.74 -23.36
N ALA A 217 50.35 -19.98 -23.06
CA ALA A 217 49.59 -21.13 -23.53
C ALA A 217 49.45 -21.16 -25.07
N GLU A 218 49.56 -22.36 -25.65
CA GLU A 218 49.33 -22.64 -27.07
C GLU A 218 47.83 -22.65 -27.39
N VAL A 219 47.01 -23.24 -26.51
CA VAL A 219 45.55 -23.38 -26.68
C VAL A 219 44.88 -23.74 -25.35
N MET A 220 43.64 -23.28 -25.17
CA MET A 220 42.74 -23.69 -24.10
C MET A 220 41.50 -24.41 -24.65
N TYR A 221 41.21 -25.61 -24.18
CA TYR A 221 39.99 -26.36 -24.46
C TYR A 221 38.96 -26.16 -23.36
N THR A 222 37.66 -26.17 -23.67
CA THR A 222 36.60 -26.06 -22.65
C THR A 222 35.29 -26.68 -23.12
N HIS A 223 34.52 -27.25 -22.18
CA HIS A 223 33.12 -27.66 -22.38
C HIS A 223 32.12 -26.56 -22.01
N GLU A 224 32.59 -25.49 -21.39
CA GLU A 224 31.72 -24.49 -20.76
C GLU A 224 32.13 -23.05 -21.09
N TRP A 225 31.14 -22.16 -21.10
CA TRP A 225 31.35 -20.73 -21.26
C TRP A 225 31.76 -20.09 -19.92
N SER A 226 32.77 -19.22 -19.98
CA SER A 226 33.23 -18.40 -18.86
C SER A 226 33.91 -17.14 -19.39
N MET A 227 33.91 -16.07 -18.60
CA MET A 227 34.71 -14.87 -18.90
C MET A 227 36.21 -15.18 -19.02
N THR A 228 36.68 -16.27 -18.42
CA THR A 228 38.04 -16.79 -18.61
C THR A 228 38.34 -17.11 -20.09
N CYS A 229 37.33 -17.46 -20.90
CA CYS A 229 37.51 -17.68 -22.33
C CYS A 229 37.86 -16.37 -23.06
N VAL A 230 37.18 -15.27 -22.71
CA VAL A 230 37.46 -13.94 -23.26
C VAL A 230 38.85 -13.46 -22.79
N ILE A 231 39.19 -13.68 -21.52
CA ILE A 231 40.52 -13.38 -20.97
C ILE A 231 41.62 -14.14 -21.72
N ALA A 232 41.43 -15.44 -21.98
CA ALA A 232 42.38 -16.26 -22.74
C ALA A 232 42.64 -15.69 -24.13
N VAL A 233 41.57 -15.32 -24.86
CA VAL A 233 41.69 -14.69 -26.18
C VAL A 233 42.43 -13.36 -26.11
N LEU A 234 42.15 -12.52 -25.12
CA LEU A 234 42.85 -11.23 -24.94
C LEU A 234 44.34 -11.42 -24.61
N CYS A 235 44.72 -12.50 -23.92
CA CYS A 235 46.10 -12.94 -23.74
C CYS A 235 46.75 -13.55 -24.99
N GLY A 236 46.02 -13.67 -26.10
CA GLY A 236 46.46 -14.31 -27.32
C GLY A 236 46.46 -15.86 -27.26
N CYS A 237 45.75 -16.45 -26.31
CA CYS A 237 45.52 -17.89 -26.24
C CYS A 237 44.22 -18.22 -26.99
N PRO A 238 44.27 -19.01 -28.08
CA PRO A 238 43.06 -19.46 -28.77
C PRO A 238 42.26 -20.42 -27.87
N VAL A 239 40.93 -20.32 -27.91
CA VAL A 239 40.03 -21.17 -27.14
C VAL A 239 39.22 -22.07 -28.06
N ILE A 240 39.27 -23.38 -27.79
CA ILE A 240 38.53 -24.40 -28.53
C ILE A 240 37.41 -24.96 -27.66
N PHE A 241 36.17 -24.81 -28.11
CA PHE A 241 35.00 -25.32 -27.43
C PHE A 241 34.72 -26.75 -27.88
N ILE A 242 34.56 -27.65 -26.92
CA ILE A 242 34.21 -29.05 -27.18
C ILE A 242 32.69 -29.14 -27.39
N PRO A 243 32.21 -29.66 -28.53
CA PRO A 243 30.78 -29.71 -28.85
C PRO A 243 29.92 -30.36 -27.76
N GLY A 244 28.78 -29.72 -27.48
CA GLY A 244 27.82 -30.14 -26.44
C GLY A 244 27.41 -28.97 -25.53
N HIS A 245 26.34 -29.14 -24.74
CA HIS A 245 25.97 -28.25 -23.64
C HIS A 245 25.59 -26.80 -23.99
N GLY A 246 24.98 -26.57 -25.15
CA GLY A 246 24.31 -25.30 -25.48
C GLY A 246 25.24 -24.17 -25.96
N ILE A 247 26.49 -24.48 -26.30
CA ILE A 247 27.44 -23.54 -26.91
C ILE A 247 27.52 -23.85 -28.41
N ASP A 248 27.09 -22.89 -29.23
CA ASP A 248 27.15 -22.96 -30.68
C ASP A 248 27.80 -21.70 -31.29
N GLN A 249 27.90 -21.64 -32.61
CA GLN A 249 28.51 -20.50 -33.28
C GLN A 249 27.75 -19.18 -33.03
N ALA A 250 26.41 -19.22 -32.93
CA ALA A 250 25.60 -18.03 -32.68
C ALA A 250 25.84 -17.48 -31.27
N PHE A 251 26.00 -18.35 -30.28
CA PHE A 251 26.38 -17.99 -28.93
C PHE A 251 27.77 -17.31 -28.89
N LEU A 252 28.75 -17.85 -29.62
CA LEU A 252 30.09 -17.27 -29.70
C LEU A 252 30.08 -15.89 -30.39
N ASP A 253 29.31 -15.73 -31.47
CA ASP A 253 29.17 -14.46 -32.19
C ASP A 253 28.53 -13.35 -31.32
N ALA A 254 27.73 -13.72 -30.33
CA ALA A 254 27.13 -12.81 -29.36
C ALA A 254 28.09 -12.37 -28.23
N SER A 255 29.27 -12.97 -28.10
CA SER A 255 30.22 -12.69 -27.00
C SER A 255 30.91 -11.32 -27.07
N PHE A 256 31.63 -10.94 -26.00
CA PHE A 256 32.38 -9.67 -25.92
C PHE A 256 33.47 -9.51 -26.98
N VAL A 257 34.02 -10.61 -27.50
CA VAL A 257 35.00 -10.60 -28.61
C VAL A 257 34.38 -11.14 -29.91
N GLY A 258 33.10 -11.47 -29.94
CA GLY A 258 32.48 -12.26 -31.01
C GLY A 258 33.12 -13.64 -31.13
N SER A 259 33.27 -14.16 -32.34
CA SER A 259 33.97 -15.42 -32.62
C SER A 259 35.50 -15.31 -32.72
N SER A 260 36.05 -14.12 -32.47
CA SER A 260 37.49 -13.85 -32.49
C SER A 260 38.21 -14.70 -31.45
N GLY A 261 39.20 -15.49 -31.86
CA GLY A 261 39.94 -16.33 -30.93
C GLY A 261 39.23 -17.61 -30.50
N PHE A 262 38.02 -17.87 -31.03
CA PHE A 262 37.20 -19.04 -30.70
C PHE A 262 37.03 -19.98 -31.89
N ALA A 263 36.97 -21.29 -31.63
CA ALA A 263 36.53 -22.30 -32.60
C ALA A 263 35.87 -23.48 -31.89
N MET A 264 34.99 -24.20 -32.58
CA MET A 264 34.47 -25.49 -32.11
C MET A 264 35.44 -26.61 -32.49
N LEU A 265 35.60 -27.62 -31.64
CA LEU A 265 36.56 -28.73 -31.83
C LEU A 265 36.22 -29.59 -33.07
N ASP A 266 34.95 -29.67 -33.46
CA ASP A 266 34.46 -30.41 -34.63
C ASP A 266 34.72 -29.69 -35.98
N ARG A 267 35.24 -28.46 -35.95
CA ARG A 267 35.68 -27.75 -37.14
C ARG A 267 37.05 -28.25 -37.62
N GLU A 268 37.17 -28.41 -38.94
CA GLU A 268 38.46 -28.66 -39.60
C GLU A 268 39.43 -27.49 -39.36
N ASP A 269 40.65 -27.78 -38.88
CA ASP A 269 41.66 -26.79 -38.49
C ASP A 269 41.21 -25.77 -37.42
N ALA A 270 40.37 -26.19 -36.46
CA ALA A 270 39.83 -25.36 -35.37
C ALA A 270 40.87 -24.46 -34.69
N LEU A 271 42.07 -25.00 -34.39
CA LEU A 271 43.16 -24.23 -33.78
C LEU A 271 43.67 -23.10 -34.68
N ALA A 272 43.91 -23.38 -35.97
CA ALA A 272 44.38 -22.38 -36.91
C ALA A 272 43.32 -21.29 -37.13
N HIS A 273 42.04 -21.67 -37.15
CA HIS A 273 40.93 -20.72 -37.23
C HIS A 273 40.88 -19.79 -36.01
N ALA A 274 40.92 -20.35 -34.80
CA ALA A 274 40.92 -19.58 -33.57
C ALA A 274 42.14 -18.64 -33.51
N GLN A 275 43.33 -19.13 -33.89
CA GLN A 275 44.57 -18.34 -33.94
C GLN A 275 44.47 -17.16 -34.92
N ALA A 276 43.94 -17.38 -36.13
CA ALA A 276 43.74 -16.31 -37.11
C ALA A 276 42.78 -15.22 -36.61
N GLY A 277 41.83 -15.58 -35.74
CA GLY A 277 40.88 -14.66 -35.14
C GLY A 277 41.39 -13.87 -33.94
N LEU A 278 42.61 -14.13 -33.43
CA LEU A 278 43.18 -13.39 -32.30
C LEU A 278 43.52 -11.94 -32.65
N GLU A 279 43.95 -11.71 -33.90
CA GLU A 279 44.24 -10.36 -34.42
C GLU A 279 42.94 -9.56 -34.53
N GLY A 280 42.79 -8.53 -33.69
CA GLY A 280 41.59 -7.69 -33.61
C GLY A 280 40.61 -8.02 -32.47
N ALA A 281 40.88 -9.04 -31.65
CA ALA A 281 40.02 -9.38 -30.50
C ALA A 281 39.90 -8.21 -29.49
N LEU A 282 41.02 -7.53 -29.19
CA LEU A 282 41.02 -6.34 -28.33
C LEU A 282 40.18 -5.21 -28.91
N GLN A 283 40.32 -4.93 -30.21
CA GLN A 283 39.53 -3.89 -30.88
C GLN A 283 38.03 -4.17 -30.76
N ARG A 284 37.61 -5.42 -31.01
CA ARG A 284 36.20 -5.83 -30.88
C ARG A 284 35.71 -5.74 -29.43
N TYR A 285 36.53 -6.15 -28.45
CA TYR A 285 36.20 -5.99 -27.04
C TYR A 285 35.94 -4.52 -26.68
N VAL A 286 36.82 -3.61 -27.14
CA VAL A 286 36.68 -2.17 -26.92
C VAL A 286 35.44 -1.61 -27.62
N GLU A 287 35.18 -1.99 -28.86
CA GLU A 287 34.01 -1.53 -29.63
C GLU A 287 32.70 -1.99 -28.98
N ARG A 288 32.62 -3.23 -28.50
CA ARG A 288 31.42 -3.76 -27.82
C ARG A 288 31.21 -3.20 -26.42
N THR A 289 32.27 -2.77 -25.74
CA THR A 289 32.17 -2.20 -24.39
C THR A 289 32.11 -0.67 -24.39
N ALA A 290 32.41 0.01 -25.50
CA ALA A 290 32.37 1.47 -25.61
C ALA A 290 31.03 2.12 -25.22
N PRO A 291 29.84 1.55 -25.56
CA PRO A 291 28.55 2.13 -25.15
C PRO A 291 28.31 2.13 -23.64
N PHE A 292 29.07 1.35 -22.86
CA PHE A 292 28.89 1.21 -21.42
C PHE A 292 28.79 2.56 -20.68
N TRP A 293 29.62 3.54 -21.04
CA TRP A 293 29.61 4.83 -20.35
C TRP A 293 28.28 5.56 -20.52
N SER A 294 27.73 5.56 -21.73
CA SER A 294 26.39 6.13 -21.98
C SER A 294 25.28 5.34 -21.30
N GLN A 295 25.44 4.02 -21.20
CA GLN A 295 24.51 3.14 -20.47
C GLN A 295 24.53 3.41 -18.96
N LEU A 296 25.72 3.64 -18.38
CA LEU A 296 25.88 4.03 -16.99
C LEU A 296 25.24 5.39 -16.71
N ASP A 297 25.37 6.35 -17.63
CA ASP A 297 24.70 7.65 -17.51
C ASP A 297 23.16 7.50 -17.51
N VAL A 298 22.61 6.65 -18.37
CA VAL A 298 21.16 6.32 -18.40
C VAL A 298 20.73 5.65 -17.10
N PHE A 299 21.51 4.68 -16.62
CA PHE A 299 21.27 4.00 -15.33
C PHE A 299 21.21 5.01 -14.18
N ILE A 300 22.21 5.89 -14.08
CA ILE A 300 22.26 6.94 -13.05
C ILE A 300 21.07 7.90 -13.19
N ALA A 301 20.78 8.37 -14.40
CA ALA A 301 19.69 9.33 -14.63
C ALA A 301 18.32 8.74 -14.25
N LYS A 302 17.99 7.53 -14.70
CA LYS A 302 16.71 6.87 -14.41
C LYS A 302 16.55 6.58 -12.91
N THR A 303 17.59 6.03 -12.27
CA THR A 303 17.54 5.67 -10.84
C THR A 303 17.52 6.90 -9.93
N GLN A 304 18.32 7.93 -10.20
CA GLN A 304 18.31 9.18 -9.44
C GLN A 304 17.01 9.97 -9.64
N ALA A 305 16.48 10.04 -10.87
CA ALA A 305 15.18 10.65 -11.12
C ALA A 305 14.08 9.95 -10.33
N SER A 306 14.14 8.61 -10.24
CA SER A 306 13.23 7.84 -9.38
C SER A 306 13.40 8.23 -7.92
N ALA A 307 14.63 8.26 -7.38
CA ALA A 307 14.89 8.60 -5.99
C ALA A 307 14.52 10.04 -5.62
N CYS A 308 14.74 11.01 -6.51
CA CYS A 308 14.32 12.40 -6.31
C CYS A 308 12.79 12.52 -6.24
N ARG A 309 12.05 11.78 -7.09
CA ARG A 309 10.59 11.71 -6.99
C ARG A 309 10.15 11.10 -5.64
N GLU A 310 10.90 10.13 -5.13
CA GLU A 310 10.61 9.51 -3.83
C GLU A 310 10.90 10.39 -2.63
N VAL A 311 11.92 11.25 -2.66
CA VAL A 311 12.17 12.21 -1.56
C VAL A 311 10.98 13.12 -1.35
N VAL A 312 10.39 13.58 -2.45
CA VAL A 312 9.26 14.50 -2.44
C VAL A 312 7.96 13.75 -2.12
N GLY A 313 7.79 12.56 -2.69
CA GLY A 313 6.65 11.68 -2.45
C GLY A 313 6.52 11.19 -1.01
N ASN A 314 7.60 10.69 -0.42
CA ASN A 314 7.56 9.97 0.86
C ASN A 314 7.58 10.89 2.09
N ARG A 315 7.93 12.17 1.91
CA ARG A 315 7.90 13.15 3.00
C ARG A 315 6.58 13.91 3.12
N LEU A 316 5.84 14.09 2.03
CA LEU A 316 4.72 15.03 1.96
C LEU A 316 3.50 14.52 1.17
N GLY A 317 3.54 13.33 0.57
CA GLY A 317 2.49 12.83 -0.34
C GLY A 317 2.14 11.36 -0.16
N VAL A 318 1.36 10.81 -1.10
CA VAL A 318 0.74 9.47 -1.02
C VAL A 318 1.35 8.43 -1.97
N ARG A 319 2.58 8.64 -2.46
CA ARG A 319 3.24 7.70 -3.39
C ARG A 319 3.44 6.31 -2.80
N ASP A 320 3.91 6.21 -1.55
CA ASP A 320 4.08 4.92 -0.86
C ASP A 320 2.75 4.18 -0.73
N TRP A 321 1.67 4.91 -0.42
CA TRP A 321 0.33 4.34 -0.34
C TRP A 321 -0.15 3.80 -1.70
N LEU A 322 0.11 4.51 -2.81
CA LEU A 322 -0.19 4.02 -4.16
C LEU A 322 0.64 2.79 -4.55
N ARG A 323 1.89 2.70 -4.11
CA ARG A 323 2.79 1.58 -4.43
C ARG A 323 2.43 0.29 -3.70
N GLN A 324 1.85 0.40 -2.51
CA GLN A 324 1.32 -0.74 -1.77
C GLN A 324 0.14 -1.39 -2.52
N ARG A 325 -0.49 -0.68 -3.46
CA ARG A 325 -1.60 -1.17 -4.28
C ARG A 325 -1.16 -2.05 -5.44
N TYR A 326 -0.36 -3.07 -5.13
CA TYR A 326 0.19 -4.00 -6.10
C TYR A 326 -0.08 -5.46 -5.70
N PRO A 327 -0.85 -6.25 -6.48
CA PRO A 327 -1.22 -7.59 -6.04
C PRO A 327 -0.01 -8.53 -6.04
N GLN A 328 0.11 -9.36 -5.00
CA GLN A 328 1.15 -10.38 -4.91
C GLN A 328 0.98 -11.45 -5.99
N PRO A 329 2.03 -12.22 -6.34
CA PRO A 329 1.97 -13.19 -7.45
C PRO A 329 0.81 -14.19 -7.37
N GLN A 330 0.47 -14.73 -6.19
CA GLN A 330 -0.68 -15.63 -6.06
C GLN A 330 -2.01 -14.89 -6.15
N GLN A 331 -2.10 -13.66 -5.62
CA GLN A 331 -3.29 -12.82 -5.78
C GLN A 331 -3.52 -12.52 -7.26
N MET A 332 -2.45 -12.26 -8.01
CA MET A 332 -2.53 -12.03 -9.45
C MET A 332 -3.12 -13.22 -10.20
N ARG A 333 -2.67 -14.45 -9.89
CA ARG A 333 -3.25 -15.66 -10.50
C ARG A 333 -4.74 -15.81 -10.24
N VAL A 334 -5.22 -15.46 -9.04
CA VAL A 334 -6.65 -15.49 -8.71
C VAL A 334 -7.42 -14.45 -9.53
N ILE A 335 -6.88 -13.23 -9.66
CA ILE A 335 -7.48 -12.15 -10.46
C ILE A 335 -7.52 -12.53 -11.94
N GLU A 336 -6.41 -13.02 -12.49
CA GLU A 336 -6.31 -13.48 -13.89
C GLU A 336 -7.32 -14.60 -14.17
N HIS A 337 -7.47 -15.56 -13.26
CA HIS A 337 -8.45 -16.63 -13.40
C HIS A 337 -9.88 -16.08 -13.42
N GLN A 338 -10.20 -15.11 -12.57
CA GLN A 338 -11.51 -14.46 -12.55
C GLN A 338 -11.78 -13.71 -13.86
N LEU A 339 -10.82 -12.92 -14.34
CA LEU A 339 -10.96 -12.14 -15.56
C LEU A 339 -11.05 -13.02 -16.81
N ALA A 340 -10.35 -14.15 -16.85
CA ALA A 340 -10.43 -15.12 -17.96
C ALA A 340 -11.82 -15.77 -18.09
N ASN A 341 -12.58 -15.86 -16.99
CA ASN A 341 -13.93 -16.42 -16.96
C ASN A 341 -15.04 -15.35 -17.13
N ALA A 342 -14.68 -14.07 -17.14
CA ALA A 342 -15.60 -12.95 -17.31
C ALA A 342 -15.59 -12.45 -18.77
N PRO A 343 -16.63 -11.71 -19.20
CA PRO A 343 -16.56 -10.97 -20.46
C PRO A 343 -15.35 -10.02 -20.44
N ALA A 344 -14.45 -10.16 -21.41
CA ALA A 344 -13.25 -9.34 -21.48
C ALA A 344 -13.61 -7.85 -21.61
N ALA A 345 -13.10 -7.02 -20.70
CA ALA A 345 -13.21 -5.57 -20.77
C ALA A 345 -12.02 -5.02 -21.57
N ARG A 346 -12.22 -4.73 -22.86
CA ARG A 346 -11.15 -4.18 -23.71
C ARG A 346 -11.16 -2.66 -23.63
N PHE A 347 -10.03 -2.09 -23.20
CA PHE A 347 -9.88 -0.65 -23.02
C PHE A 347 -9.15 0.02 -24.18
N SER A 348 -9.65 1.19 -24.60
CA SER A 348 -8.91 2.15 -25.42
C SER A 348 -8.55 3.39 -24.61
N VAL A 349 -7.25 3.69 -24.49
CA VAL A 349 -6.76 4.93 -23.89
C VAL A 349 -6.37 5.90 -25.00
N LEU A 350 -7.10 7.01 -25.07
CA LEU A 350 -6.86 8.09 -26.03
C LEU A 350 -5.99 9.16 -25.35
N VAL A 351 -4.73 9.27 -25.76
CA VAL A 351 -3.74 10.19 -25.19
C VAL A 351 -3.69 11.47 -26.02
N VAL A 352 -4.11 12.61 -25.46
CA VAL A 352 -3.99 13.92 -26.09
C VAL A 352 -2.57 14.46 -25.85
N ASP A 353 -1.81 14.60 -26.93
CA ASP A 353 -0.44 15.11 -26.91
C ASP A 353 -0.39 16.60 -27.31
N HIS A 354 0.16 17.41 -26.40
CA HIS A 354 0.36 18.85 -26.59
C HIS A 354 1.78 19.20 -27.09
N GLY A 355 2.58 18.21 -27.51
CA GLY A 355 3.91 18.40 -28.06
C GLY A 355 5.03 18.42 -27.01
N ASP A 356 4.82 17.76 -25.87
CA ASP A 356 5.85 17.55 -24.84
C ASP A 356 6.30 16.08 -24.85
N PRO A 357 7.48 15.77 -25.43
CA PRO A 357 7.97 14.40 -25.53
C PRO A 357 8.17 13.71 -24.18
N ALA A 358 8.52 14.46 -23.13
CA ALA A 358 8.73 13.90 -21.81
C ALA A 358 7.40 13.53 -21.15
N ALA A 359 6.39 14.39 -21.28
CA ALA A 359 5.04 14.13 -20.80
C ALA A 359 4.43 12.91 -21.51
N LEU A 360 4.58 12.83 -22.84
CA LEU A 360 4.10 11.69 -23.62
C LEU A 360 4.80 10.38 -23.20
N ALA A 361 6.12 10.41 -23.04
CA ALA A 361 6.88 9.23 -22.60
C ALA A 361 6.41 8.72 -21.23
N ILE A 362 6.16 9.60 -20.26
CA ILE A 362 5.64 9.23 -18.94
C ILE A 362 4.34 8.41 -19.07
N THR A 363 3.39 8.91 -19.87
CA THR A 363 2.10 8.23 -20.05
C THR A 363 2.28 6.89 -20.74
N LEU A 364 3.02 6.84 -21.85
CA LEU A 364 3.23 5.60 -22.61
C LEU A 364 4.00 4.54 -21.80
N ASP A 365 5.04 4.94 -21.07
CA ASP A 365 5.83 4.03 -20.23
C ASP A 365 5.02 3.48 -19.05
N SER A 366 4.10 4.29 -18.49
CA SER A 366 3.20 3.82 -17.43
C SER A 366 2.18 2.79 -17.93
N LEU A 367 1.58 3.04 -19.10
CA LEU A 367 0.65 2.10 -19.75
C LEU A 367 1.33 0.78 -20.13
N LYS A 368 2.56 0.84 -20.63
CA LYS A 368 3.36 -0.34 -20.97
C LYS A 368 3.69 -1.23 -19.75
N ARG A 369 3.80 -0.64 -18.56
CA ARG A 369 4.07 -1.35 -17.29
C ARG A 369 2.79 -1.76 -16.54
N GLY A 370 1.62 -1.39 -17.05
CA GLY A 370 0.34 -1.74 -16.43
C GLY A 370 0.09 -3.24 -16.42
N LEU A 371 -0.67 -3.71 -15.43
CA LEU A 371 -1.02 -5.13 -15.28
C LEU A 371 -2.27 -5.55 -16.06
N CYS A 372 -3.03 -4.61 -16.59
CA CYS A 372 -4.24 -4.93 -17.34
C CYS A 372 -3.86 -5.47 -18.74
N PRO A 373 -4.29 -6.69 -19.11
CA PRO A 373 -4.13 -7.16 -20.47
C PRO A 373 -4.99 -6.32 -21.44
N ASP A 374 -4.62 -6.30 -22.72
CA ASP A 374 -5.45 -5.78 -23.82
C ASP A 374 -5.84 -4.28 -23.78
N VAL A 375 -4.89 -3.41 -23.38
CA VAL A 375 -5.05 -1.96 -23.50
C VAL A 375 -4.58 -1.46 -24.87
N LYS A 376 -5.50 -0.92 -25.68
CA LYS A 376 -5.17 -0.22 -26.94
C LYS A 376 -4.86 1.24 -26.64
N VAL A 377 -3.72 1.73 -27.14
CA VAL A 377 -3.30 3.12 -26.96
C VAL A 377 -3.32 3.86 -28.29
N CYS A 378 -4.06 4.98 -28.34
CA CYS A 378 -4.04 5.89 -29.46
C CYS A 378 -3.60 7.29 -29.02
N VAL A 379 -2.64 7.88 -29.72
CA VAL A 379 -2.16 9.23 -29.46
C VAL A 379 -2.76 10.21 -30.46
N LEU A 380 -3.37 11.27 -29.94
CA LEU A 380 -4.00 12.37 -30.65
C LEU A 380 -3.10 13.60 -30.56
N GLY A 381 -2.38 13.95 -31.62
CA GLY A 381 -1.38 15.01 -31.57
C GLY A 381 -0.94 15.53 -32.93
N ARG A 382 -0.18 16.63 -32.95
CA ARG A 382 0.20 17.33 -34.20
C ARG A 382 1.29 16.60 -35.00
N ASP A 383 2.31 16.11 -34.31
CA ASP A 383 3.53 15.56 -34.92
C ASP A 383 3.70 14.10 -34.52
N ASN A 384 3.79 13.18 -35.48
CA ASN A 384 4.05 11.77 -35.20
C ASN A 384 5.58 11.51 -35.13
N PRO A 385 6.14 11.17 -33.96
CA PRO A 385 7.57 10.86 -33.83
C PRO A 385 7.98 9.51 -34.44
N GLY A 386 7.05 8.72 -34.99
CA GLY A 386 7.33 7.44 -35.65
C GLY A 386 7.36 6.23 -34.71
N LEU A 387 6.65 6.30 -33.57
CA LEU A 387 6.54 5.20 -32.63
C LEU A 387 5.67 4.06 -33.22
N SER A 388 6.26 2.88 -33.45
CA SER A 388 5.57 1.74 -34.09
C SER A 388 4.56 1.02 -33.18
N THR A 389 4.59 1.27 -31.88
CA THR A 389 3.82 0.54 -30.86
C THR A 389 2.47 1.15 -30.53
N VAL A 390 2.12 2.33 -31.06
CA VAL A 390 0.86 3.04 -30.77
C VAL A 390 0.19 3.52 -32.04
N GLN A 391 -1.14 3.60 -32.04
CA GLN A 391 -1.87 4.22 -33.14
C GLN A 391 -1.75 5.74 -33.02
N TRP A 392 -1.24 6.41 -34.05
CA TRP A 392 -1.19 7.87 -34.07
C TRP A 392 -2.29 8.45 -34.97
N LEU A 393 -3.03 9.44 -34.47
CA LEU A 393 -3.97 10.21 -35.27
C LEU A 393 -3.60 11.70 -35.23
N GLN A 394 -3.34 12.26 -36.41
CA GLN A 394 -2.94 13.65 -36.51
C GLN A 394 -4.13 14.58 -36.32
N CYS A 395 -4.09 15.43 -35.30
CA CYS A 395 -5.12 16.43 -35.04
C CYS A 395 -4.58 17.65 -34.29
N ASN A 396 -5.42 18.68 -34.15
CA ASN A 396 -5.15 19.77 -33.21
C ASN A 396 -5.56 19.30 -31.80
N PRO A 397 -4.66 19.28 -30.80
CA PRO A 397 -5.01 18.80 -29.45
C PRO A 397 -6.01 19.71 -28.71
N GLU A 398 -6.30 20.91 -29.23
CA GLU A 398 -7.38 21.77 -28.72
C GLU A 398 -8.76 21.43 -29.34
N GLN A 399 -8.81 20.61 -30.39
CA GLN A 399 -10.01 20.26 -31.15
C GLN A 399 -9.98 18.75 -31.48
N VAL A 400 -10.26 17.93 -30.47
CA VAL A 400 -10.06 16.47 -30.52
C VAL A 400 -11.33 15.67 -30.86
N VAL A 401 -12.52 16.29 -30.87
CA VAL A 401 -13.81 15.58 -31.01
C VAL A 401 -13.87 14.70 -32.26
N LEU A 402 -13.56 15.25 -33.44
CA LEU A 402 -13.55 14.51 -34.70
C LEU A 402 -12.46 13.41 -34.73
N ALA A 403 -11.33 13.66 -34.08
CA ALA A 403 -10.22 12.73 -33.98
C ALA A 403 -10.57 11.52 -33.09
N ILE A 404 -11.28 11.75 -31.99
CA ILE A 404 -11.82 10.72 -31.11
C ILE A 404 -12.80 9.84 -31.89
N GLU A 405 -13.74 10.44 -32.62
CA GLU A 405 -14.70 9.69 -33.43
C GLU A 405 -13.99 8.83 -34.47
N ALA A 406 -13.00 9.39 -35.18
CA ALA A 406 -12.21 8.66 -36.16
C ALA A 406 -11.44 7.48 -35.53
N CYS A 407 -10.90 7.65 -34.32
CA CYS A 407 -10.20 6.60 -33.59
C CYS A 407 -11.13 5.46 -33.16
N LEU A 408 -12.36 5.78 -32.73
CA LEU A 408 -13.32 4.79 -32.21
C LEU A 408 -14.17 4.14 -33.30
N ARG A 409 -14.15 4.67 -34.53
CA ARG A 409 -14.89 4.14 -35.68
C ARG A 409 -14.24 2.84 -36.18
N GLY A 410 -14.93 1.71 -35.99
CA GLY A 410 -14.45 0.37 -36.38
C GLY A 410 -13.50 -0.29 -35.39
N GLY A 411 -13.31 0.29 -34.20
CA GLY A 411 -12.53 -0.33 -33.13
C GLY A 411 -13.32 -1.36 -32.34
N ASP A 412 -12.67 -2.46 -31.98
CA ASP A 412 -13.25 -3.55 -31.17
C ASP A 412 -13.19 -3.30 -29.65
N SER A 413 -12.97 -2.07 -29.18
CA SER A 413 -12.89 -1.80 -27.73
C SER A 413 -14.28 -1.63 -27.14
N ASP A 414 -14.47 -2.11 -25.90
CA ASP A 414 -15.76 -2.03 -25.20
C ASP A 414 -15.86 -0.73 -24.41
N TRP A 415 -14.73 -0.26 -23.88
CA TRP A 415 -14.60 0.95 -23.08
C TRP A 415 -13.48 1.84 -23.61
N PHE A 416 -13.64 3.16 -23.50
CA PHE A 416 -12.58 4.11 -23.81
C PHE A 416 -12.52 5.27 -22.81
N MET A 417 -11.34 5.87 -22.66
CA MET A 417 -11.14 7.09 -21.88
C MET A 417 -10.21 8.06 -22.59
N LEU A 418 -10.31 9.33 -22.20
CA LEU A 418 -9.41 10.40 -22.63
C LEU A 418 -8.44 10.76 -21.52
N VAL A 419 -7.16 10.93 -21.85
CA VAL A 419 -6.12 11.42 -20.93
C VAL A 419 -5.20 12.40 -21.63
N ASN A 420 -4.70 13.41 -20.91
CA ASN A 420 -3.63 14.26 -21.42
C ASN A 420 -2.28 13.61 -21.18
N ALA A 421 -1.35 13.78 -22.13
CA ALA A 421 0.05 13.42 -21.97
C ALA A 421 0.63 14.01 -20.67
N GLY A 422 1.44 13.22 -19.96
CA GLY A 422 2.02 13.53 -18.65
C GLY A 422 1.30 12.85 -17.48
N SER A 423 0.10 12.30 -17.70
CA SER A 423 -0.58 11.47 -16.70
C SER A 423 0.12 10.11 -16.57
N GLU A 424 0.36 9.63 -15.35
CA GLU A 424 1.03 8.35 -15.06
C GLU A 424 0.00 7.34 -14.54
N PHE A 425 -0.29 6.26 -15.28
CA PHE A 425 -1.20 5.21 -14.82
C PHE A 425 -0.60 4.43 -13.65
N THR A 426 -1.43 4.08 -12.67
CA THR A 426 -1.02 3.15 -11.60
C THR A 426 -0.94 1.74 -12.19
N ALA A 427 -0.05 0.89 -11.64
CA ALA A 427 0.19 -0.43 -12.20
C ALA A 427 -1.08 -1.32 -12.21
N SER A 428 -1.91 -1.20 -11.18
CA SER A 428 -3.12 -2.01 -10.96
C SER A 428 -4.43 -1.28 -11.27
N GLY A 429 -4.42 0.04 -11.54
CA GLY A 429 -5.64 0.84 -11.66
C GLY A 429 -6.61 0.33 -12.71
N LEU A 430 -6.14 0.10 -13.96
CA LEU A 430 -6.97 -0.47 -15.02
C LEU A 430 -7.37 -1.94 -14.75
N LEU A 431 -6.50 -2.71 -14.10
CA LEU A 431 -6.77 -4.11 -13.75
C LEU A 431 -7.91 -4.21 -12.72
N LEU A 432 -7.85 -3.42 -11.65
CA LEU A 432 -8.90 -3.38 -10.64
C LEU A 432 -10.19 -2.75 -11.18
N THR A 433 -10.08 -1.79 -12.10
CA THR A 433 -11.23 -1.28 -12.83
C THR A 433 -11.90 -2.37 -13.66
N ALA A 434 -11.13 -3.19 -14.39
CA ALA A 434 -11.67 -4.36 -15.11
C ALA A 434 -12.38 -5.34 -14.16
N LEU A 435 -11.77 -5.61 -13.00
CA LEU A 435 -12.35 -6.51 -12.01
C LEU A 435 -13.66 -5.96 -11.44
N GLU A 436 -13.73 -4.68 -11.11
CA GLU A 436 -14.96 -4.05 -10.61
C GLU A 436 -16.05 -3.97 -11.69
N LEU A 437 -15.69 -3.77 -12.96
CA LEU A 437 -16.65 -3.84 -14.07
C LEU A 437 -17.35 -5.20 -14.19
N THR A 438 -16.75 -6.30 -13.72
CA THR A 438 -17.41 -7.62 -13.69
C THR A 438 -18.50 -7.72 -12.61
N ARG A 439 -18.49 -6.81 -11.63
CA ARG A 439 -19.40 -6.77 -10.48
C ARG A 439 -20.47 -5.70 -10.64
N LEU A 440 -20.18 -4.68 -11.44
CA LEU A 440 -21.10 -3.59 -11.70
C LEU A 440 -22.30 -4.08 -12.53
N PRO A 441 -23.49 -3.50 -12.30
CA PRO A 441 -24.67 -3.78 -13.10
C PRO A 441 -24.47 -3.53 -14.60
N VAL A 442 -25.19 -4.26 -15.46
CA VAL A 442 -25.07 -4.18 -16.93
C VAL A 442 -25.51 -2.81 -17.49
N ASP A 443 -26.35 -2.10 -16.75
CA ASP A 443 -26.80 -0.72 -16.99
C ASP A 443 -25.80 0.34 -16.53
N CYS A 444 -24.62 -0.05 -16.03
CA CYS A 444 -23.48 0.85 -15.90
C CYS A 444 -22.92 1.18 -17.29
N LEU A 445 -23.02 2.46 -17.68
CA LEU A 445 -22.68 2.95 -19.02
C LEU A 445 -21.44 3.86 -19.05
N ALA A 446 -21.08 4.41 -17.90
CA ALA A 446 -19.84 5.13 -17.69
C ALA A 446 -19.29 4.79 -16.30
N VAL A 447 -17.97 4.84 -16.16
CA VAL A 447 -17.29 4.66 -14.88
C VAL A 447 -16.23 5.73 -14.74
N TYR A 448 -16.09 6.29 -13.55
CA TYR A 448 -14.88 7.04 -13.20
C TYR A 448 -14.22 6.40 -12.00
N ALA A 449 -12.93 6.66 -11.87
CA ALA A 449 -12.12 6.14 -10.79
C ALA A 449 -11.52 7.29 -9.97
N ASP A 450 -10.95 6.95 -8.84
CA ASP A 450 -10.12 7.87 -8.08
C ASP A 450 -8.85 8.23 -8.86
N GLU A 451 -8.22 9.34 -8.50
CA GLU A 451 -6.89 9.68 -9.01
C GLU A 451 -5.99 10.17 -7.87
N ALA A 452 -4.72 10.39 -8.20
CA ALA A 452 -3.84 11.23 -7.42
C ALA A 452 -3.41 12.42 -8.30
N LEU A 453 -3.01 13.54 -7.69
CA LEU A 453 -2.57 14.72 -8.42
C LEU A 453 -1.13 15.04 -8.07
N CYS A 454 -0.29 15.14 -9.10
CA CYS A 454 1.05 15.68 -8.95
C CYS A 454 0.94 17.20 -8.80
N GLN A 455 1.36 17.76 -7.67
CA GLN A 455 1.43 19.18 -7.36
C GLN A 455 2.75 19.81 -7.83
N ALA A 456 2.84 21.13 -7.76
CA ALA A 456 4.10 21.85 -7.97
C ALA A 456 5.20 21.27 -7.07
N GLN A 457 6.40 21.08 -7.61
CA GLN A 457 7.57 20.46 -6.94
C GLN A 457 7.57 18.92 -6.88
N GLY A 458 6.54 18.23 -7.39
CA GLY A 458 6.51 16.76 -7.53
C GLY A 458 5.84 15.99 -6.39
N VAL A 459 5.21 16.69 -5.43
CA VAL A 459 4.40 16.06 -4.38
C VAL A 459 3.17 15.45 -5.03
N VAL A 460 2.87 14.20 -4.71
CA VAL A 460 1.65 13.53 -5.19
C VAL A 460 0.67 13.49 -4.02
N ASP A 461 -0.46 14.16 -4.18
CA ASP A 461 -1.53 14.18 -3.20
C ASP A 461 -2.74 13.39 -3.72
N THR A 462 -3.60 12.95 -2.81
CA THR A 462 -4.81 12.24 -3.19
C THR A 462 -5.84 13.12 -3.88
N ALA A 463 -6.60 12.48 -4.75
CA ALA A 463 -7.75 13.04 -5.44
C ALA A 463 -8.87 12.00 -5.45
N LEU A 464 -9.27 11.59 -4.25
CA LEU A 464 -10.30 10.57 -4.01
C LEU A 464 -11.68 11.23 -4.11
N ARG A 465 -12.47 10.77 -5.07
CA ARG A 465 -13.76 11.35 -5.43
C ARG A 465 -14.87 10.70 -4.59
N PRO A 466 -15.97 11.41 -4.29
CA PRO A 466 -17.19 10.76 -3.82
C PRO A 466 -17.85 9.96 -4.96
N ASP A 467 -18.89 9.21 -4.63
CA ASP A 467 -19.84 8.71 -5.64
C ASP A 467 -20.52 9.90 -6.35
N LEU A 468 -21.23 9.61 -7.46
CA LEU A 468 -21.68 10.66 -8.38
C LEU A 468 -22.56 11.68 -7.64
N ASN A 469 -22.02 12.89 -7.51
CA ASN A 469 -22.64 14.02 -6.84
C ASN A 469 -22.92 15.09 -7.88
N LEU A 470 -24.19 15.27 -8.25
CA LEU A 470 -24.55 16.10 -9.40
C LEU A 470 -24.29 17.58 -9.08
N ASP A 471 -24.67 18.03 -7.89
CA ASP A 471 -24.45 19.42 -7.50
C ASP A 471 -22.94 19.74 -7.43
N LEU A 472 -22.10 18.81 -6.96
CA LEU A 472 -20.65 18.99 -6.97
C LEU A 472 -20.05 18.94 -8.38
N LEU A 473 -20.56 18.09 -9.28
CA LEU A 473 -20.14 18.05 -10.69
C LEU A 473 -20.43 19.37 -11.42
N LEU A 474 -21.60 19.97 -11.18
CA LEU A 474 -21.96 21.27 -11.73
C LEU A 474 -21.13 22.40 -11.09
N ALA A 475 -20.86 22.31 -9.79
CA ALA A 475 -20.08 23.32 -9.07
C ALA A 475 -18.58 23.26 -9.42
N PHE A 476 -18.03 22.10 -9.79
CA PHE A 476 -16.60 21.93 -10.09
C PHE A 476 -16.30 20.94 -11.25
N PRO A 477 -16.77 21.25 -12.48
CA PRO A 477 -16.65 20.35 -13.62
C PRO A 477 -15.21 20.09 -14.04
N GLY A 478 -14.34 21.10 -14.02
CA GLY A 478 -12.93 20.94 -14.42
C GLY A 478 -12.14 19.89 -13.61
N TYR A 479 -12.64 19.50 -12.44
CA TYR A 479 -12.10 18.40 -11.64
C TYR A 479 -12.83 17.09 -11.88
N LEU A 480 -14.17 17.10 -11.82
CA LEU A 480 -14.98 15.87 -11.78
C LEU A 480 -15.33 15.30 -13.17
N SER A 481 -15.27 16.11 -14.22
CA SER A 481 -15.66 15.75 -15.59
C SER A 481 -14.54 15.05 -16.39
N ARG A 482 -13.39 14.73 -15.78
CA ARG A 482 -12.23 14.16 -16.49
C ARG A 482 -11.99 12.69 -16.17
N HIS A 483 -11.35 12.00 -17.10
CA HIS A 483 -10.88 10.62 -16.97
C HIS A 483 -11.99 9.59 -16.72
N TRP A 484 -13.18 9.84 -17.25
CA TRP A 484 -14.23 8.83 -17.27
C TRP A 484 -13.94 7.78 -18.36
N LEU A 485 -14.27 6.54 -18.07
CA LEU A 485 -14.39 5.43 -19.00
C LEU A 485 -15.84 5.36 -19.48
N TYR A 486 -16.04 5.38 -20.80
CA TYR A 486 -17.36 5.33 -21.41
C TYR A 486 -17.53 4.02 -22.19
N ARG A 487 -18.73 3.42 -22.14
CA ARG A 487 -19.07 2.34 -23.06
C ARG A 487 -19.14 2.86 -24.49
N CYS A 488 -18.35 2.26 -25.39
CA CYS A 488 -18.29 2.67 -26.79
C CYS A 488 -19.67 2.65 -27.45
N ASP A 489 -20.50 1.64 -27.19
CA ASP A 489 -21.82 1.52 -27.81
C ASP A 489 -22.80 2.58 -27.31
N THR A 490 -22.82 2.87 -26.00
CA THR A 490 -23.64 3.94 -25.44
C THR A 490 -23.23 5.29 -26.00
N TRP A 491 -21.91 5.55 -26.06
CA TRP A 491 -21.38 6.77 -26.62
C TRP A 491 -21.84 6.99 -28.07
N ARG A 492 -21.83 5.93 -28.90
CA ARG A 492 -22.35 5.99 -30.28
C ARG A 492 -23.87 6.22 -30.33
N GLN A 493 -24.63 5.53 -29.48
CA GLN A 493 -26.10 5.65 -29.43
C GLN A 493 -26.58 7.05 -29.05
N LEU A 494 -25.83 7.73 -28.17
CA LEU A 494 -26.12 9.10 -27.71
C LEU A 494 -25.46 10.18 -28.59
N GLY A 495 -25.00 9.84 -29.78
CA GLY A 495 -24.44 10.80 -30.74
C GLY A 495 -23.03 11.31 -30.42
N GLY A 496 -22.33 10.68 -29.47
CA GLY A 496 -20.94 10.97 -29.13
C GLY A 496 -20.70 12.35 -28.49
N PHE A 497 -19.44 12.78 -28.51
CA PHE A 497 -19.04 14.12 -28.07
C PHE A 497 -19.44 15.17 -29.10
N SER A 498 -19.88 16.33 -28.61
CA SER A 498 -20.35 17.43 -29.46
C SER A 498 -19.32 18.57 -29.51
N GLU A 499 -19.02 19.08 -30.70
CA GLU A 499 -18.20 20.30 -30.85
C GLU A 499 -18.86 21.53 -30.24
N ALA A 500 -20.20 21.53 -30.08
CA ALA A 500 -20.93 22.61 -29.43
C ALA A 500 -20.56 22.76 -27.93
N GLY A 501 -20.05 21.69 -27.31
CA GLY A 501 -19.55 21.72 -25.94
C GLY A 501 -18.21 22.45 -25.78
N GLY A 502 -17.54 22.84 -26.87
CA GLY A 502 -16.27 23.57 -26.83
C GLY A 502 -15.21 22.84 -26.00
N ARG A 503 -14.60 23.51 -25.02
CA ARG A 503 -13.63 22.90 -24.08
C ARG A 503 -14.29 22.01 -23.01
N ALA A 504 -15.61 22.04 -22.88
CA ALA A 504 -16.41 21.27 -21.92
C ALA A 504 -17.17 20.11 -22.59
N PHE A 505 -16.67 19.59 -23.72
CA PHE A 505 -17.35 18.54 -24.48
C PHE A 505 -17.55 17.22 -23.70
N GLU A 506 -16.63 16.90 -22.77
CA GLU A 506 -16.82 15.74 -21.86
C GLU A 506 -18.00 15.98 -20.92
N LEU A 507 -18.09 17.16 -20.31
CA LEU A 507 -19.18 17.55 -19.42
C LEU A 507 -20.53 17.53 -20.15
N ASP A 508 -20.58 18.05 -21.38
CA ASP A 508 -21.80 18.04 -22.21
C ASP A 508 -22.34 16.61 -22.37
N PHE A 509 -21.48 15.68 -22.75
CA PHE A 509 -21.87 14.29 -22.92
C PHE A 509 -22.27 13.63 -21.60
N GLN A 510 -21.54 13.88 -20.51
CA GLN A 510 -21.85 13.34 -19.19
C GLN A 510 -23.22 13.81 -18.69
N LEU A 511 -23.52 15.11 -18.82
CA LEU A 511 -24.81 15.66 -18.42
C LEU A 511 -25.97 15.13 -19.28
N ARG A 512 -25.76 14.95 -20.60
CA ARG A 512 -26.75 14.26 -21.47
C ARG A 512 -26.98 12.81 -21.06
N LEU A 513 -25.91 12.07 -20.79
CA LEU A 513 -25.97 10.69 -20.32
C LEU A 513 -26.79 10.59 -19.01
N ILE A 514 -26.48 11.44 -18.03
CA ILE A 514 -27.19 11.50 -16.75
C ILE A 514 -28.66 11.88 -16.94
N SER A 515 -28.97 12.87 -17.78
CA SER A 515 -30.35 13.28 -18.07
C SER A 515 -31.18 12.18 -18.72
N GLU A 516 -30.61 11.40 -19.63
CA GLU A 516 -31.34 10.36 -20.37
C GLU A 516 -31.43 9.01 -19.65
N ARG A 517 -30.43 8.68 -18.82
CA ARG A 517 -30.30 7.35 -18.20
C ARG A 517 -30.36 7.35 -16.67
N GLY A 518 -30.36 8.53 -16.05
CA GLY A 518 -30.35 8.70 -14.59
C GLY A 518 -28.96 8.57 -13.97
N LEU A 519 -28.84 8.95 -12.69
CA LEU A 519 -27.56 8.96 -11.96
C LEU A 519 -26.95 7.55 -11.80
N GLY A 520 -27.78 6.52 -11.66
CA GLY A 520 -27.34 5.14 -11.45
C GLY A 520 -26.62 4.48 -12.63
N CYS A 521 -26.61 5.12 -13.82
CA CYS A 521 -25.87 4.61 -14.97
C CYS A 521 -24.36 4.86 -14.89
N VAL A 522 -23.88 5.61 -13.89
CA VAL A 522 -22.46 5.93 -13.69
C VAL A 522 -21.95 5.20 -12.46
N GLY A 523 -20.91 4.38 -12.64
CA GLY A 523 -20.21 3.71 -11.55
C GLY A 523 -19.01 4.52 -11.05
N HIS A 524 -18.69 4.39 -9.77
CA HIS A 524 -17.45 4.87 -9.19
C HIS A 524 -16.58 3.69 -8.76
N VAL A 525 -15.33 3.67 -9.20
CA VAL A 525 -14.32 2.72 -8.76
C VAL A 525 -13.38 3.43 -7.78
N SER A 526 -13.46 3.08 -6.50
CA SER A 526 -12.63 3.67 -5.43
C SER A 526 -11.18 3.14 -5.43
N GLU A 527 -10.54 3.19 -6.59
CA GLU A 527 -9.15 2.81 -6.82
C GLU A 527 -8.47 3.93 -7.63
N PRO A 528 -7.32 4.44 -7.19
CA PRO A 528 -6.56 5.42 -7.96
C PRO A 528 -6.11 4.85 -9.32
N LEU A 529 -6.74 5.31 -10.40
CA LEU A 529 -6.47 4.84 -11.75
C LEU A 529 -5.14 5.40 -12.29
N LEU A 530 -4.84 6.65 -11.95
CA LEU A 530 -3.67 7.36 -12.44
C LEU A 530 -3.25 8.48 -11.49
N ILE A 531 -2.03 8.97 -11.69
CA ILE A 531 -1.50 10.23 -11.17
C ILE A 531 -1.63 11.27 -12.29
N GLY A 532 -2.59 12.17 -12.13
CA GLY A 532 -2.85 13.26 -13.06
C GLY A 532 -1.93 14.46 -12.84
N ASN A 533 -1.78 15.27 -13.89
CA ASN A 533 -1.11 16.57 -13.81
C ASN A 533 -1.86 17.54 -12.88
N THR A 534 -1.13 18.52 -12.32
CA THR A 534 -1.74 19.62 -11.55
C THR A 534 -2.85 20.28 -12.35
N LEU A 535 -4.02 20.43 -11.74
CA LEU A 535 -5.15 21.10 -12.36
C LEU A 535 -4.86 22.60 -12.54
N ARG A 536 -4.93 23.07 -13.79
CA ARG A 536 -4.87 24.49 -14.11
C ARG A 536 -6.29 25.04 -14.14
N LEU A 537 -6.77 25.48 -12.98
CA LEU A 537 -8.11 26.01 -12.83
C LEU A 537 -8.22 27.41 -13.46
N GLN A 538 -9.14 27.56 -14.42
CA GLN A 538 -9.42 28.81 -15.13
C GLN A 538 -10.92 28.93 -15.37
N ALA A 539 -11.44 30.16 -15.49
CA ALA A 539 -12.82 30.37 -15.89
C ALA A 539 -13.05 29.85 -17.31
N CYS A 540 -14.14 29.10 -17.52
CA CYS A 540 -14.49 28.53 -18.81
C CYS A 540 -15.93 28.89 -19.18
N ALA A 541 -16.09 29.73 -20.21
CA ALA A 541 -17.42 30.09 -20.72
C ALA A 541 -18.19 28.88 -21.27
N ASP A 542 -17.48 27.90 -21.84
CA ASP A 542 -18.09 26.68 -22.37
C ASP A 542 -18.70 25.82 -21.25
N GLU A 543 -18.05 25.74 -20.08
CA GLU A 543 -18.60 25.02 -18.91
C GLU A 543 -19.91 25.67 -18.45
N CYS A 544 -19.94 27.00 -18.31
CA CYS A 544 -21.17 27.73 -17.97
C CYS A 544 -22.29 27.48 -19.00
N ALA A 545 -21.98 27.57 -20.29
CA ALA A 545 -22.95 27.37 -21.36
C ALA A 545 -23.54 25.95 -21.36
N VAL A 546 -22.70 24.93 -21.15
CA VAL A 546 -23.13 23.53 -21.04
C VAL A 546 -24.01 23.30 -19.82
N ILE A 547 -23.62 23.83 -18.65
CA ILE A 547 -24.41 23.74 -17.42
C ILE A 547 -25.78 24.41 -17.60
N GLU A 548 -25.81 25.64 -18.12
CA GLU A 548 -27.05 26.38 -18.35
C GLU A 548 -27.97 25.65 -19.35
N ALA A 549 -27.42 25.10 -20.42
CA ALA A 549 -28.18 24.31 -21.39
C ALA A 549 -28.78 23.04 -20.76
N HIS A 550 -28.01 22.34 -19.91
CA HIS A 550 -28.51 21.19 -19.16
C HIS A 550 -29.66 21.58 -18.21
N LEU A 551 -29.52 22.65 -17.45
CA LEU A 551 -30.54 23.13 -16.52
C LEU A 551 -31.82 23.60 -17.24
N GLN A 552 -31.67 24.30 -18.38
CA GLN A 552 -32.79 24.67 -19.23
C GLN A 552 -33.53 23.44 -19.77
N GLY A 553 -32.79 22.41 -20.19
CA GLY A 553 -33.36 21.12 -20.62
C GLY A 553 -34.15 20.40 -19.51
N ARG A 554 -33.82 20.66 -18.24
CA ARG A 554 -34.55 20.18 -17.05
C ARG A 554 -35.74 21.05 -16.65
N GLY A 555 -35.97 22.17 -17.34
CA GLY A 555 -37.09 23.08 -17.09
C GLY A 555 -36.74 24.36 -16.32
N TYR A 556 -35.47 24.60 -15.98
CA TYR A 556 -35.03 25.83 -15.32
C TYR A 556 -34.61 26.88 -16.36
N SER A 557 -35.58 27.57 -16.96
CA SER A 557 -35.35 28.49 -18.09
C SER A 557 -34.46 29.69 -17.74
N ASP A 558 -34.50 30.15 -16.49
CA ASP A 558 -33.76 31.32 -16.00
C ASP A 558 -32.48 30.95 -15.24
N ALA A 559 -32.09 29.67 -15.22
CA ALA A 559 -30.93 29.21 -14.48
C ALA A 559 -29.61 29.80 -15.01
N ARG A 560 -28.67 30.05 -14.09
CA ARG A 560 -27.34 30.60 -14.36
C ARG A 560 -26.26 29.84 -13.59
N ALA A 561 -25.15 29.59 -14.27
CA ALA A 561 -23.92 29.12 -13.64
C ALA A 561 -23.04 30.34 -13.31
N LEU A 562 -22.96 30.72 -12.05
CA LEU A 562 -22.27 31.92 -11.59
C LEU A 562 -20.81 31.60 -11.21
N PRO A 563 -19.79 32.10 -11.93
CA PRO A 563 -18.40 31.83 -11.58
C PRO A 563 -18.01 32.43 -10.22
N LEU A 564 -17.32 31.64 -9.39
CA LEU A 564 -16.84 32.11 -8.09
C LEU A 564 -15.55 32.93 -8.26
N ALA A 565 -15.62 34.22 -7.94
CA ALA A 565 -14.50 35.16 -8.14
C ALA A 565 -13.19 34.73 -7.43
N ALA A 566 -13.30 34.14 -6.24
CA ALA A 566 -12.16 33.67 -5.46
C ALA A 566 -11.67 32.25 -5.84
N ALA A 567 -12.37 31.56 -6.75
CA ALA A 567 -12.06 30.18 -7.12
C ALA A 567 -12.35 29.93 -8.62
N PRO A 568 -11.40 30.19 -9.52
CA PRO A 568 -11.56 29.97 -10.96
C PRO A 568 -11.96 28.53 -11.29
N GLY A 569 -12.79 28.35 -12.32
CA GLY A 569 -13.29 27.03 -12.75
C GLY A 569 -14.29 26.38 -11.79
N ARG A 570 -14.84 27.17 -10.85
CA ARG A 570 -15.89 26.74 -9.91
C ARG A 570 -17.09 27.68 -9.99
N TYR A 571 -18.27 27.12 -9.75
CA TYR A 571 -19.54 27.78 -10.02
C TYR A 571 -20.50 27.62 -8.86
N ARG A 572 -21.29 28.66 -8.59
CA ARG A 572 -22.53 28.61 -7.81
C ARG A 572 -23.69 28.50 -8.80
N ILE A 573 -24.64 27.61 -8.54
CA ILE A 573 -25.79 27.44 -9.42
C ILE A 573 -26.99 28.21 -8.88
N ASP A 574 -27.46 29.18 -9.66
CA ASP A 574 -28.75 29.85 -9.44
C ASP A 574 -29.78 29.19 -10.37
N TYR A 575 -30.80 28.55 -9.80
CA TYR A 575 -31.83 27.86 -10.57
C TYR A 575 -32.91 28.82 -11.10
N GLY A 576 -32.85 30.11 -10.77
CA GLY A 576 -33.71 31.15 -11.34
C GLY A 576 -35.20 31.01 -10.97
N LEU A 577 -35.49 30.46 -9.78
CA LEU A 577 -36.86 30.15 -9.37
C LEU A 577 -37.65 31.41 -9.01
N GLN A 578 -38.73 31.66 -9.74
CA GLN A 578 -39.56 32.88 -9.64
C GLN A 578 -40.56 32.85 -8.46
N GLN A 579 -40.76 31.70 -7.81
CA GLN A 579 -41.79 31.52 -6.80
C GLN A 579 -41.32 31.99 -5.41
N GLN A 580 -42.03 32.97 -4.85
CA GLN A 580 -41.84 33.38 -3.45
C GLN A 580 -42.59 32.42 -2.52
N ALA A 581 -41.96 31.29 -2.19
CA ALA A 581 -42.52 30.32 -1.26
C ALA A 581 -42.56 30.89 0.17
N LEU A 582 -43.64 30.57 0.90
CA LEU A 582 -43.75 30.92 2.31
C LEU A 582 -42.92 29.95 3.15
N VAL A 583 -42.03 30.46 4.01
CA VAL A 583 -41.23 29.65 4.93
C VAL A 583 -41.74 29.80 6.36
N SER A 584 -42.00 28.69 7.04
CA SER A 584 -42.25 28.66 8.48
C SER A 584 -40.95 28.35 9.22
N ILE A 585 -40.38 29.36 9.87
CA ILE A 585 -39.15 29.23 10.66
C ILE A 585 -39.53 28.78 12.07
N VAL A 586 -39.09 27.59 12.47
CA VAL A 586 -39.42 26.98 13.75
C VAL A 586 -38.19 27.07 14.67
N ILE A 587 -38.35 27.76 15.81
CA ILE A 587 -37.30 27.95 16.81
C ILE A 587 -37.75 27.28 18.11
N PHE A 588 -36.97 26.30 18.57
CA PHE A 588 -37.21 25.61 19.84
C PHE A 588 -36.51 26.35 20.99
N LEU A 589 -37.26 26.76 22.00
CA LEU A 589 -36.78 27.62 23.08
C LEU A 589 -36.23 26.80 24.25
N GLU A 590 -35.04 26.23 24.05
CA GLU A 590 -34.29 25.49 25.05
C GLU A 590 -32.93 26.16 25.26
N GLY A 591 -32.65 26.63 26.48
CA GLY A 591 -31.46 27.43 26.79
C GLY A 591 -31.77 28.74 27.49
N GLN A 592 -30.99 29.78 27.21
CA GLN A 592 -31.08 31.08 27.88
C GLN A 592 -31.82 32.12 27.03
N LEU A 593 -32.58 33.00 27.70
CA LEU A 593 -33.33 34.07 27.03
C LEU A 593 -32.47 34.97 26.12
N LEU A 594 -31.21 35.21 26.48
CA LEU A 594 -30.29 36.04 25.69
C LEU A 594 -30.01 35.44 24.30
N ASP A 595 -29.91 34.12 24.21
CA ASP A 595 -29.69 33.44 22.93
C ASP A 595 -30.91 33.59 22.03
N PHE A 596 -32.10 33.44 22.60
CA PHE A 596 -33.37 33.57 21.88
C PHE A 596 -33.56 34.99 21.34
N GLN A 597 -33.22 36.00 22.16
CA GLN A 597 -33.25 37.41 21.77
C GLN A 597 -32.29 37.68 20.61
N ARG A 598 -31.03 37.26 20.73
CA ARG A 598 -30.01 37.43 19.67
C ARG A 598 -30.43 36.77 18.36
N CYS A 599 -30.95 35.53 18.44
CA CYS A 599 -31.43 34.79 17.28
C CYS A 599 -32.54 35.56 16.58
N LEU A 600 -33.59 35.95 17.32
CA LEU A 600 -34.74 36.66 16.77
C LEU A 600 -34.38 38.05 16.21
N GLU A 601 -33.55 38.80 16.92
CA GLU A 601 -33.07 40.12 16.48
C GLU A 601 -32.27 40.01 15.19
N SER A 602 -31.33 39.05 15.11
CA SER A 602 -30.54 38.84 13.89
C SER A 602 -31.41 38.39 12.71
N LEU A 603 -32.38 37.51 12.96
CA LEU A 603 -33.32 37.03 11.97
C LEU A 603 -34.12 38.20 11.37
N LEU A 604 -34.65 39.08 12.21
CA LEU A 604 -35.43 40.24 11.79
C LEU A 604 -34.59 41.32 11.11
N ALA A 605 -33.39 41.58 11.63
CA ALA A 605 -32.54 42.68 11.16
C ALA A 605 -31.85 42.36 9.83
N GLN A 606 -31.46 41.10 9.62
CA GLN A 606 -30.62 40.71 8.47
C GLN A 606 -31.42 40.08 7.33
N THR A 607 -32.51 39.36 7.60
CA THR A 607 -33.21 38.59 6.57
C THR A 607 -33.94 39.49 5.58
N THR A 608 -33.55 39.42 4.30
CA THR A 608 -34.15 40.22 3.22
C THR A 608 -35.41 39.59 2.61
N HIS A 609 -35.61 38.28 2.76
CA HIS A 609 -36.79 37.58 2.26
C HIS A 609 -38.04 38.02 3.02
N GLY A 610 -39.07 38.46 2.31
CA GLY A 610 -40.29 39.01 2.95
C GLY A 610 -41.35 37.97 3.32
N HIS A 611 -41.28 36.76 2.78
CA HIS A 611 -42.34 35.75 2.87
C HIS A 611 -41.97 34.63 3.85
N TYR A 612 -41.96 34.96 5.14
CA TYR A 612 -41.79 33.99 6.21
C TYR A 612 -42.69 34.29 7.42
N GLU A 613 -42.96 33.25 8.20
CA GLU A 613 -43.50 33.34 9.56
C GLU A 613 -42.54 32.66 10.54
N VAL A 614 -42.68 32.94 11.83
CA VAL A 614 -41.83 32.38 12.88
C VAL A 614 -42.69 31.70 13.94
N LEU A 615 -42.46 30.42 14.15
CA LEU A 615 -43.07 29.60 15.19
C LEU A 615 -42.08 29.42 16.34
N LEU A 616 -42.41 29.94 17.51
CA LEU A 616 -41.63 29.78 18.73
C LEU A 616 -42.22 28.62 19.54
N VAL A 617 -41.45 27.55 19.72
CA VAL A 617 -41.86 26.35 20.45
C VAL A 617 -41.31 26.39 21.86
N GLU A 618 -42.19 26.54 22.84
CA GLU A 618 -41.88 26.69 24.26
C GLU A 618 -42.24 25.40 25.01
N PRO A 619 -41.26 24.69 25.63
CA PRO A 619 -41.45 23.35 26.16
C PRO A 619 -42.20 23.24 27.50
N GLY A 620 -42.76 24.35 28.01
CA GLY A 620 -43.55 24.40 29.24
C GLY A 620 -42.78 24.92 30.46
N GLY A 621 -41.81 25.82 30.26
CA GLY A 621 -41.03 26.45 31.32
C GLY A 621 -41.81 27.51 32.13
N ASP A 622 -41.46 27.62 33.41
CA ASP A 622 -42.05 28.57 34.37
C ASP A 622 -41.19 29.84 34.56
N ASP A 623 -40.20 30.10 33.70
CA ASP A 623 -39.34 31.28 33.80
C ASP A 623 -40.14 32.57 33.51
N PRO A 624 -40.39 33.44 34.50
CA PRO A 624 -41.18 34.65 34.29
C PRO A 624 -40.58 35.59 33.25
N LEU A 625 -39.25 35.67 33.15
CA LEU A 625 -38.59 36.56 32.19
C LEU A 625 -38.81 36.10 30.75
N LEU A 626 -38.76 34.79 30.51
CA LEU A 626 -39.05 34.20 29.22
C LEU A 626 -40.53 34.42 28.83
N LEU A 627 -41.45 34.22 29.78
CA LEU A 627 -42.88 34.38 29.55
C LEU A 627 -43.25 35.84 29.24
N ASP A 628 -42.68 36.80 29.97
CA ASP A 628 -42.86 38.23 29.71
C ASP A 628 -42.31 38.61 28.33
N TRP A 629 -41.14 38.08 27.96
CA TRP A 629 -40.56 38.29 26.64
C TRP A 629 -41.43 37.71 25.52
N LEU A 630 -41.94 36.48 25.68
CA LEU A 630 -42.85 35.86 24.73
C LEU A 630 -44.14 36.67 24.55
N ALA A 631 -44.71 37.19 25.64
CA ALA A 631 -45.88 38.07 25.57
C ALA A 631 -45.60 39.34 24.76
N MET A 632 -44.42 39.95 24.91
CA MET A 632 -43.99 41.10 24.10
C MET A 632 -43.82 40.73 22.62
N VAL A 633 -43.15 39.61 22.32
CA VAL A 633 -42.95 39.15 20.93
C VAL A 633 -44.29 38.89 20.23
N GLY A 634 -45.24 38.26 20.93
CA GLY A 634 -46.59 38.00 20.41
C GLY A 634 -47.35 39.28 20.03
N GLN A 635 -47.12 40.40 20.73
CA GLN A 635 -47.74 41.69 20.43
C GLN A 635 -47.06 42.44 19.27
N MET A 636 -45.76 42.26 19.06
CA MET A 636 -44.98 42.98 18.03
C MET A 636 -45.23 42.49 16.59
N GLY A 637 -45.81 41.30 16.40
CA GLY A 637 -45.70 40.57 15.14
C GLY A 637 -46.71 40.85 14.03
N GLY A 638 -47.82 41.54 14.27
CA GLY A 638 -48.88 41.67 13.25
C GLY A 638 -49.35 40.33 12.66
N GLY A 639 -49.25 39.23 13.42
CA GLY A 639 -49.53 37.86 12.97
C GLY A 639 -48.34 37.08 12.38
N ARG A 640 -47.12 37.65 12.34
CA ARG A 640 -45.89 37.00 11.85
C ARG A 640 -45.27 36.02 12.85
N PHE A 641 -45.53 36.20 14.15
CA PHE A 641 -45.07 35.30 15.21
C PHE A 641 -46.23 34.44 15.71
N ASN A 642 -45.99 33.13 15.83
CA ASN A 642 -46.88 32.18 16.47
C ASN A 642 -46.14 31.50 17.63
N ILE A 643 -46.70 31.55 18.84
CA ILE A 643 -46.06 30.98 20.03
C ILE A 643 -46.84 29.73 20.41
N LEU A 644 -46.17 28.58 20.32
CA LEU A 644 -46.72 27.26 20.64
C LEU A 644 -46.17 26.81 21.98
N ARG A 645 -47.02 26.85 23.01
CA ARG A 645 -46.68 26.42 24.37
C ARG A 645 -47.16 24.99 24.61
N PHE A 646 -46.27 24.16 25.14
CA PHE A 646 -46.54 22.76 25.46
C PHE A 646 -46.51 22.53 26.96
N GLU A 647 -47.14 21.43 27.40
CA GLU A 647 -47.00 20.96 28.77
C GLU A 647 -45.64 20.26 28.97
N PRO A 648 -45.00 20.40 30.15
CA PRO A 648 -43.74 19.73 30.46
C PRO A 648 -43.79 18.22 30.22
N GLY A 649 -42.67 17.63 29.79
CA GLY A 649 -42.49 16.18 29.69
C GLY A 649 -42.69 15.59 28.29
N HIS A 650 -43.11 16.38 27.30
CA HIS A 650 -43.05 15.98 25.89
C HIS A 650 -41.61 16.00 25.39
N THR A 651 -41.27 15.12 24.43
CA THR A 651 -39.96 15.15 23.79
C THR A 651 -39.86 16.31 22.81
N ARG A 652 -38.65 16.88 22.61
CA ARG A 652 -38.40 17.94 21.62
C ARG A 652 -38.94 17.57 20.23
N ALA A 653 -38.68 16.35 19.78
CA ALA A 653 -39.19 15.84 18.51
C ALA A 653 -40.72 15.87 18.42
N ALA A 654 -41.43 15.44 19.47
CA ALA A 654 -42.90 15.45 19.48
C ALA A 654 -43.47 16.87 19.37
N MET A 655 -42.87 17.84 20.08
CA MET A 655 -43.26 19.24 20.01
C MET A 655 -42.95 19.87 18.64
N CYS A 656 -41.78 19.57 18.06
CA CYS A 656 -41.43 20.00 16.70
C CYS A 656 -42.39 19.42 15.65
N ASN A 657 -42.78 18.16 15.78
CA ASN A 657 -43.76 17.52 14.89
C ASN A 657 -45.13 18.19 14.98
N ALA A 658 -45.58 18.53 16.19
CA ALA A 658 -46.81 19.28 16.39
C ALA A 658 -46.73 20.70 15.79
N ALA A 659 -45.60 21.40 15.97
CA ALA A 659 -45.38 22.71 15.37
C ALA A 659 -45.40 22.67 13.84
N ALA A 660 -44.88 21.62 13.21
CA ALA A 660 -44.94 21.41 11.76
C ALA A 660 -46.37 21.26 11.22
N GLN A 661 -47.31 20.78 12.04
CA GLN A 661 -48.74 20.71 11.67
C GLN A 661 -49.40 22.09 11.68
N GLU A 662 -49.04 22.96 12.63
CA GLU A 662 -49.56 24.32 12.78
C GLU A 662 -48.94 25.33 11.79
N ALA A 663 -47.79 25.00 11.21
CA ALA A 663 -47.09 25.81 10.22
C ALA A 663 -47.94 26.04 8.95
N ARG A 664 -47.86 27.24 8.37
CA ARG A 664 -48.58 27.66 7.16
C ARG A 664 -47.72 27.69 5.91
N GLY A 665 -46.40 27.67 6.08
CA GLY A 665 -45.42 27.71 5.00
C GLY A 665 -45.39 26.42 4.18
N ASP A 666 -44.99 26.58 2.92
CA ASP A 666 -44.71 25.47 2.00
C ASP A 666 -43.43 24.74 2.42
N TYR A 667 -42.52 25.46 3.07
CA TYR A 667 -41.25 24.97 3.61
C TYR A 667 -41.18 25.20 5.11
N LEU A 668 -40.63 24.22 5.81
CA LEU A 668 -40.28 24.29 7.22
C LEU A 668 -38.78 24.53 7.33
N LEU A 669 -38.38 25.43 8.21
CA LEU A 669 -36.99 25.69 8.54
C LEU A 669 -36.78 25.57 10.05
N TRP A 670 -36.10 24.52 10.50
CA TRP A 670 -35.66 24.44 11.90
C TRP A 670 -34.43 25.30 12.05
N LEU A 671 -34.49 26.23 13.01
CA LEU A 671 -33.41 27.15 13.31
C LEU A 671 -33.05 27.04 14.79
N ASP A 672 -31.79 26.73 15.08
CA ASP A 672 -31.31 26.64 16.45
C ASP A 672 -31.37 28.00 17.14
N ALA A 673 -31.86 28.04 18.37
CA ALA A 673 -32.04 29.27 19.11
C ALA A 673 -30.72 29.92 19.54
N GLY A 674 -29.60 29.19 19.50
CA GLY A 674 -28.25 29.72 19.70
C GLY A 674 -27.65 30.37 18.45
N SER A 675 -28.32 30.30 17.30
CA SER A 675 -27.79 30.78 16.02
C SER A 675 -28.03 32.28 15.77
N ALA A 676 -27.22 32.88 14.89
CA ALA A 676 -27.46 34.23 14.39
C ALA A 676 -27.20 34.34 12.88
N VAL A 677 -28.06 35.08 12.17
CA VAL A 677 -27.97 35.27 10.72
C VAL A 677 -26.80 36.18 10.36
N LEU A 678 -25.96 35.75 9.39
CA LEU A 678 -24.81 36.53 8.91
C LEU A 678 -25.06 37.20 7.56
N ASP A 679 -25.72 36.52 6.64
CA ASP A 679 -25.93 36.98 5.27
C ASP A 679 -27.41 37.29 5.03
N GLY A 680 -27.70 38.38 4.32
CA GLY A 680 -29.09 38.83 4.16
C GLY A 680 -29.93 38.01 3.19
N ASP A 681 -29.31 37.32 2.23
CA ASP A 681 -29.94 36.48 1.21
C ASP A 681 -29.97 34.98 1.59
N TRP A 682 -29.57 34.63 2.81
CA TRP A 682 -29.41 33.25 3.27
C TRP A 682 -30.65 32.37 3.03
N LEU A 683 -31.84 32.92 3.24
CA LEU A 683 -33.10 32.17 3.10
C LEU A 683 -33.41 31.91 1.61
N GLN A 684 -33.13 32.88 0.75
CA GLN A 684 -33.22 32.71 -0.70
C GLN A 684 -32.22 31.68 -1.21
N VAL A 685 -31.01 31.65 -0.65
CA VAL A 685 -30.00 30.62 -0.98
C VAL A 685 -30.49 29.22 -0.61
N LEU A 686 -31.10 29.03 0.56
CA LEU A 686 -31.68 27.73 0.94
C LEU A 686 -32.85 27.35 0.02
N LEU A 687 -33.74 28.31 -0.27
CA LEU A 687 -34.89 28.12 -1.15
C LEU A 687 -34.51 27.80 -2.60
N ASN A 688 -33.37 28.32 -3.10
CA ASN A 688 -32.84 27.99 -4.42
C ASN A 688 -32.67 26.48 -4.61
N HIS A 689 -32.26 25.77 -3.55
CA HIS A 689 -32.12 24.31 -3.57
C HIS A 689 -33.41 23.59 -3.12
N ALA A 690 -34.07 24.04 -2.05
CA ALA A 690 -35.21 23.33 -1.48
C ALA A 690 -36.42 23.23 -2.43
N GLN A 691 -36.54 24.19 -3.35
CA GLN A 691 -37.61 24.19 -4.35
C GLN A 691 -37.39 23.22 -5.52
N ARG A 692 -36.22 22.59 -5.62
CA ARG A 692 -36.00 21.51 -6.59
C ARG A 692 -36.90 20.32 -6.24
N PRO A 693 -37.62 19.72 -7.21
CA PRO A 693 -38.52 18.60 -6.94
C PRO A 693 -37.83 17.39 -6.31
N GLU A 694 -36.58 17.12 -6.70
CA GLU A 694 -35.77 16.01 -6.23
C GLU A 694 -35.06 16.25 -4.88
N VAL A 695 -35.11 17.45 -4.31
CA VAL A 695 -34.45 17.78 -3.05
C VAL A 695 -35.41 17.61 -1.87
N GLY A 696 -34.99 16.82 -0.88
CA GLY A 696 -35.74 16.54 0.34
C GLY A 696 -35.38 17.45 1.51
N ALA A 697 -34.08 17.71 1.68
CA ALA A 697 -33.55 18.56 2.76
C ALA A 697 -32.41 19.46 2.31
N VAL A 698 -32.31 20.64 2.93
CA VAL A 698 -31.22 21.61 2.68
C VAL A 698 -30.62 22.09 4.00
N GLY A 699 -29.29 22.08 4.10
CA GLY A 699 -28.54 22.61 5.23
C GLY A 699 -27.58 23.74 4.84
N CYS A 700 -27.10 24.48 5.84
CA CYS A 700 -26.21 25.63 5.64
C CYS A 700 -24.84 25.45 6.31
N LYS A 701 -23.93 26.40 6.08
CA LYS A 701 -22.62 26.45 6.76
C LYS A 701 -22.75 27.14 8.11
N LEU A 702 -22.40 26.44 9.18
CA LEU A 702 -22.38 26.99 10.53
C LEU A 702 -20.96 27.38 10.90
N VAL A 703 -20.80 28.61 11.38
CA VAL A 703 -19.49 29.18 11.73
C VAL A 703 -19.50 29.68 13.16
N SER A 704 -18.31 29.75 13.76
CA SER A 704 -18.11 30.28 15.09
C SER A 704 -17.71 31.76 15.05
N ARG A 705 -17.66 32.39 16.23
CA ARG A 705 -17.22 33.78 16.38
C ARG A 705 -15.74 33.98 16.05
N ASP A 706 -14.92 32.95 16.24
CA ASP A 706 -13.50 32.92 15.86
C ASP A 706 -13.27 32.64 14.37
N SER A 707 -14.33 32.69 13.54
CA SER A 707 -14.25 32.43 12.09
C SER A 707 -13.71 31.03 11.77
N THR A 708 -14.08 30.05 12.59
CA THR A 708 -13.89 28.63 12.33
C THR A 708 -15.21 27.96 11.97
N VAL A 709 -15.15 26.86 11.25
CA VAL A 709 -16.32 26.07 10.88
C VAL A 709 -16.76 25.27 12.10
N ARG A 710 -18.04 25.38 12.46
CA ARG A 710 -18.69 24.52 13.46
C ARG A 710 -19.29 23.30 12.81
N GLN A 711 -19.94 23.51 11.67
CA GLN A 711 -20.54 22.43 10.91
C GLN A 711 -20.59 22.78 9.44
N ALA A 712 -20.17 21.82 8.62
CA ALA A 712 -20.37 21.82 7.18
C ALA A 712 -21.24 20.59 6.82
N ALA A 713 -20.89 19.87 5.75
CA ALA A 713 -21.47 18.57 5.47
C ALA A 713 -21.18 17.57 6.60
N LEU A 714 -22.18 16.76 6.97
CA LEU A 714 -22.00 15.64 7.88
C LEU A 714 -21.45 14.43 7.10
N VAL A 715 -20.60 13.66 7.76
CA VAL A 715 -20.05 12.41 7.22
C VAL A 715 -20.54 11.25 8.08
N LEU A 716 -21.20 10.28 7.45
CA LEU A 716 -21.65 9.09 8.16
C LEU A 716 -20.47 8.16 8.47
N GLY A 717 -20.52 7.53 9.63
CA GLY A 717 -19.50 6.63 10.15
C GLY A 717 -18.27 7.29 10.77
N LEU A 718 -18.05 8.59 10.53
CA LEU A 718 -16.92 9.32 11.10
C LEU A 718 -17.03 9.38 12.63
N GLY A 719 -15.96 9.00 13.31
CA GLY A 719 -15.93 8.84 14.77
C GLY A 719 -16.77 7.67 15.29
N GLY A 720 -17.15 6.72 14.41
CA GLY A 720 -18.02 5.60 14.73
C GLY A 720 -19.52 5.91 14.64
N GLY A 721 -19.93 7.17 14.48
CA GLY A 721 -21.33 7.58 14.42
C GLY A 721 -21.61 8.48 13.22
N VAL A 722 -21.91 9.76 13.46
CA VAL A 722 -22.03 10.78 12.42
C VAL A 722 -21.15 11.95 12.82
N GLY A 723 -20.13 12.25 12.02
CA GLY A 723 -19.13 13.26 12.33
C GLY A 723 -19.33 14.56 11.55
N ARG A 724 -18.84 15.66 12.11
CA ARG A 724 -18.84 16.99 11.50
C ARG A 724 -17.54 17.21 10.73
N ALA A 725 -17.55 16.99 9.42
CA ALA A 725 -16.35 17.22 8.61
C ALA A 725 -15.96 18.72 8.65
N PHE A 726 -14.64 18.97 8.63
CA PHE A 726 -14.04 20.31 8.67
C PHE A 726 -14.29 21.12 9.95
N GLU A 727 -14.81 20.53 11.03
CA GLU A 727 -14.95 21.23 12.30
C GLU A 727 -13.60 21.82 12.78
N GLY A 728 -13.61 23.06 13.26
CA GLY A 728 -12.43 23.79 13.72
C GLY A 728 -11.54 24.37 12.60
N ARG A 729 -11.80 24.07 11.32
CA ARG A 729 -11.08 24.67 10.19
C ARG A 729 -11.47 26.13 10.00
N SER A 730 -10.57 26.94 9.42
CA SER A 730 -10.90 28.33 9.08
C SER A 730 -12.04 28.39 8.06
N THR A 731 -12.92 29.38 8.15
CA THR A 731 -13.96 29.61 7.13
C THR A 731 -13.40 29.96 5.74
N GLN A 732 -12.13 30.39 5.67
CA GLN A 732 -11.40 30.68 4.44
C GLN A 732 -10.68 29.46 3.84
N ASP A 733 -10.66 28.33 4.57
CA ASP A 733 -10.12 27.09 4.05
C ASP A 733 -11.00 26.59 2.89
N ALA A 734 -10.38 26.14 1.81
CA ALA A 734 -11.09 25.53 0.70
C ALA A 734 -11.61 24.13 1.08
N GLY A 735 -10.99 23.48 2.07
CA GLY A 735 -11.24 22.09 2.42
C GLY A 735 -10.76 21.11 1.34
N TYR A 736 -10.93 19.82 1.61
CA TYR A 736 -10.56 18.76 0.68
C TYR A 736 -11.28 18.96 -0.67
N MET A 737 -10.52 18.96 -1.77
CA MET A 737 -11.01 19.24 -3.14
C MET A 737 -11.77 20.58 -3.31
N GLY A 738 -11.68 21.52 -2.37
CA GLY A 738 -12.46 22.76 -2.43
C GLY A 738 -13.90 22.64 -1.94
N ARG A 739 -14.30 21.49 -1.40
CA ARG A 739 -15.69 21.17 -1.02
C ARG A 739 -16.27 22.08 0.06
N LEU A 740 -15.46 22.77 0.86
CA LEU A 740 -15.95 23.66 1.93
C LEU A 740 -16.52 24.99 1.40
N GLY A 741 -16.35 25.25 0.10
CA GLY A 741 -16.86 26.41 -0.62
C GLY A 741 -17.74 26.06 -1.82
N LEU A 742 -18.21 24.80 -1.95
CA LEU A 742 -19.06 24.35 -3.06
C LEU A 742 -20.34 23.67 -2.56
N GLU A 743 -21.42 23.82 -3.31
CA GLU A 743 -22.64 23.03 -3.14
C GLU A 743 -22.37 21.55 -3.40
N GLN A 744 -22.99 20.69 -2.59
CA GLN A 744 -22.84 19.25 -2.75
C GLN A 744 -24.02 18.49 -2.17
N ASP A 745 -24.34 17.36 -2.82
CA ASP A 745 -25.22 16.35 -2.24
C ASP A 745 -24.53 15.70 -1.04
N CYS A 746 -25.27 15.46 0.04
CA CYS A 746 -24.79 14.84 1.26
C CYS A 746 -25.75 13.74 1.69
N SER A 747 -25.27 12.78 2.47
CA SER A 747 -26.17 11.79 3.06
C SER A 747 -27.07 12.38 4.14
N ALA A 748 -26.55 13.34 4.91
CA ALA A 748 -27.30 14.08 5.91
C ALA A 748 -26.75 15.50 6.09
N VAL A 749 -27.63 16.40 6.55
CA VAL A 749 -27.29 17.74 7.02
C VAL A 749 -27.70 17.90 8.48
N GLY A 750 -27.10 18.86 9.20
CA GLY A 750 -27.38 19.02 10.62
C GLY A 750 -28.72 19.68 10.94
N GLY A 751 -29.19 19.47 12.17
CA GLY A 751 -30.51 19.92 12.63
C GLY A 751 -30.57 21.37 13.10
N GLU A 752 -29.42 22.04 13.21
CA GLU A 752 -29.33 23.42 13.70
C GLU A 752 -29.81 24.44 12.65
N CYS A 753 -29.77 24.07 11.37
CA CYS A 753 -30.40 24.79 10.27
C CYS A 753 -30.78 23.79 9.18
N LEU A 754 -32.04 23.38 9.19
CA LEU A 754 -32.59 22.35 8.30
C LEU A 754 -33.81 22.91 7.59
N MET A 755 -33.79 22.99 6.26
CA MET A 755 -34.97 23.33 5.46
C MET A 755 -35.52 22.08 4.79
N VAL A 756 -36.82 21.84 4.88
CA VAL A 756 -37.50 20.77 4.14
C VAL A 756 -38.85 21.24 3.63
N ARG A 757 -39.36 20.59 2.58
CA ARG A 757 -40.75 20.80 2.14
C ARG A 757 -41.71 20.27 3.19
N ARG A 758 -42.69 21.07 3.61
CA ARG A 758 -43.64 20.69 4.68
C ARG A 758 -44.38 19.40 4.35
N SER A 759 -44.82 19.23 3.10
CA SER A 759 -45.51 18.02 2.67
C SER A 759 -44.65 16.77 2.84
N LEU A 760 -43.36 16.84 2.49
CA LEU A 760 -42.42 15.72 2.63
C LEU A 760 -42.15 15.40 4.10
N PHE A 761 -41.96 16.42 4.95
CA PHE A 761 -41.76 16.20 6.38
C PHE A 761 -42.93 15.40 7.00
N ILE A 762 -44.16 15.78 6.66
CA ILE A 762 -45.36 15.12 7.17
C ILE A 762 -45.50 13.71 6.58
N GLU A 763 -45.26 13.55 5.27
CA GLU A 763 -45.34 12.26 4.57
C GLU A 763 -44.38 11.21 5.15
N PHE A 764 -43.15 11.62 5.49
CA PHE A 764 -42.12 10.73 6.05
C PHE A 764 -42.16 10.62 7.59
N GLY A 765 -43.24 11.09 8.22
CA GLY A 765 -43.51 10.88 9.65
C GLY A 765 -42.77 11.81 10.61
N GLY A 766 -42.15 12.88 10.11
CA GLY A 766 -41.42 13.87 10.91
C GLY A 766 -40.22 13.30 11.68
N PHE A 767 -39.89 13.95 12.79
CA PHE A 767 -38.81 13.53 13.68
C PHE A 767 -39.22 12.34 14.56
N ASP A 768 -38.29 11.39 14.75
CA ASP A 768 -38.50 10.25 15.66
C ASP A 768 -38.56 10.73 17.12
N ILE A 769 -39.61 10.28 17.84
CA ILE A 769 -39.88 10.70 19.22
C ILE A 769 -39.19 9.83 20.27
N ALA A 770 -38.54 8.73 19.87
CA ALA A 770 -37.84 7.83 20.77
C ALA A 770 -36.64 8.55 21.43
N PRO A 771 -36.50 8.51 22.77
CA PRO A 771 -35.41 9.19 23.47
C PRO A 771 -34.00 8.80 22.98
N LEU A 772 -33.80 7.54 22.60
CA LEU A 772 -32.53 7.04 22.06
C LEU A 772 -32.12 7.70 20.74
N PHE A 773 -33.08 8.21 19.95
CA PHE A 773 -32.82 8.88 18.67
C PHE A 773 -32.78 10.41 18.77
N SER A 774 -33.01 10.99 19.95
CA SER A 774 -33.10 12.45 20.16
C SER A 774 -31.96 13.26 19.55
N ARG A 775 -30.73 12.73 19.54
CA ARG A 775 -29.56 13.39 18.92
C ARG A 775 -29.54 13.31 17.39
N TRP A 776 -30.14 12.28 16.82
CA TRP A 776 -30.01 11.92 15.41
C TRP A 776 -31.28 12.19 14.60
N VAL A 777 -32.27 12.89 15.15
CA VAL A 777 -33.58 13.08 14.50
C VAL A 777 -33.50 13.72 13.12
N ALA A 778 -32.60 14.69 12.93
CA ALA A 778 -32.38 15.32 11.62
C ALA A 778 -31.68 14.37 10.64
N VAL A 779 -30.70 13.61 11.13
CA VAL A 779 -29.99 12.60 10.33
C VAL A 779 -30.94 11.48 9.92
N ASP A 780 -31.75 10.94 10.84
CA ASP A 780 -32.74 9.89 10.58
C ASP A 780 -33.75 10.33 9.50
N LEU A 781 -34.23 11.58 9.56
CA LEU A 781 -35.08 12.15 8.50
C LEU A 781 -34.34 12.24 7.15
N CYS A 782 -33.11 12.77 7.14
CA CYS A 782 -32.31 12.88 5.91
C CYS A 782 -32.09 11.50 5.26
N LEU A 783 -31.81 10.47 6.07
CA LEU A 783 -31.60 9.11 5.58
C LEU A 783 -32.89 8.46 5.06
N LYS A 784 -34.04 8.72 5.69
CA LYS A 784 -35.36 8.30 5.17
C LYS A 784 -35.66 8.94 3.82
N LEU A 785 -35.40 10.24 3.67
CA LEU A 785 -35.58 10.96 2.41
C LEU A 785 -34.63 10.43 1.34
N LEU A 786 -33.37 10.17 1.69
CA LEU A 786 -32.37 9.59 0.78
C LEU A 786 -32.79 8.20 0.30
N GLN A 787 -33.27 7.33 1.19
CA GLN A 787 -33.79 6.00 0.82
C GLN A 787 -35.00 6.08 -0.11
N ALA A 788 -35.80 7.15 -0.02
CA ALA A 788 -36.92 7.39 -0.93
C ALA A 788 -36.51 8.01 -2.28
N GLY A 789 -35.21 8.26 -2.51
CA GLY A 789 -34.66 8.79 -3.75
C GLY A 789 -34.57 10.32 -3.80
N TYR A 790 -34.77 11.02 -2.68
CA TYR A 790 -34.53 12.47 -2.59
C TYR A 790 -33.06 12.78 -2.31
N LEU A 791 -32.62 13.96 -2.74
CA LEU A 791 -31.29 14.49 -2.44
C LEU A 791 -31.34 15.36 -1.17
N ASN A 792 -30.28 15.28 -0.35
CA ASN A 792 -30.04 16.26 0.71
C ASN A 792 -28.89 17.15 0.27
N VAL A 793 -29.10 18.47 0.25
CA VAL A 793 -28.13 19.43 -0.29
C VAL A 793 -27.53 20.26 0.82
N TRP A 794 -26.22 20.38 0.86
CA TRP A 794 -25.54 21.35 1.71
C TRP A 794 -25.03 22.52 0.86
N THR A 795 -25.31 23.75 1.30
CA THR A 795 -24.83 24.96 0.62
C THR A 795 -23.91 25.80 1.52
N PRO A 796 -22.71 26.17 1.04
CA PRO A 796 -21.78 27.04 1.75
C PRO A 796 -22.18 28.52 1.70
N HIS A 797 -23.17 28.87 0.86
CA HIS A 797 -23.54 30.25 0.54
C HIS A 797 -24.60 30.83 1.49
N ALA A 798 -25.23 30.00 2.31
CA ALA A 798 -25.98 30.43 3.48
C ALA A 798 -25.12 30.21 4.72
N ARG A 799 -24.84 31.27 5.49
CA ARG A 799 -24.01 31.19 6.70
C ARG A 799 -24.74 31.68 7.93
N LEU A 800 -24.62 30.91 9.00
CA LEU A 800 -25.11 31.27 10.33
C LEU A 800 -23.98 31.17 11.35
N LEU A 801 -23.97 32.09 12.30
CA LEU A 801 -23.14 32.01 13.50
C LEU A 801 -23.77 31.02 14.49
N LEU A 802 -22.97 30.19 15.15
CA LEU A 802 -23.39 29.32 16.26
C LEU A 802 -22.39 29.47 17.42
N GLU A 803 -22.82 30.06 18.54
CA GLU A 803 -21.91 30.39 19.66
C GLU A 803 -21.59 29.19 20.57
N THR A 804 -22.52 28.23 20.75
CA THR A 804 -22.32 27.07 21.62
C THR A 804 -23.19 25.88 21.21
N SER A 805 -22.57 24.72 20.99
CA SER A 805 -23.21 23.42 21.19
C SER A 805 -22.38 22.64 22.21
N GLN A 806 -22.74 22.73 23.50
CA GLN A 806 -22.28 21.70 24.46
C GLN A 806 -23.12 20.45 24.21
N ASP A 807 -22.74 19.68 23.20
CA ASP A 807 -23.36 18.39 22.98
C ASP A 807 -22.98 17.48 24.16
N ALA A 808 -23.97 16.99 24.90
CA ALA A 808 -23.75 15.94 25.89
C ALA A 808 -23.06 14.74 25.23
N PRO A 809 -22.18 13.97 25.92
CA PRO A 809 -21.56 12.79 25.31
C PRO A 809 -22.64 11.79 24.86
N VAL A 810 -22.48 11.20 23.67
CA VAL A 810 -23.38 10.16 23.17
C VAL A 810 -23.26 8.93 24.07
N SER A 811 -24.38 8.39 24.52
CA SER A 811 -24.35 7.14 25.29
C SER A 811 -24.20 5.93 24.36
N ALA A 812 -23.64 4.83 24.88
CA ALA A 812 -23.51 3.59 24.12
C ALA A 812 -24.87 3.07 23.59
N ASP A 813 -25.96 3.25 24.34
CA ASP A 813 -27.31 2.85 23.92
C ASP A 813 -27.86 3.70 22.76
N GLN A 814 -27.51 5.00 22.70
CA GLN A 814 -27.86 5.87 21.59
C GLN A 814 -27.11 5.49 20.30
N GLU A 815 -25.82 5.15 20.43
CA GLU A 815 -25.05 4.60 19.31
C GLU A 815 -25.60 3.25 18.85
N ASP A 816 -25.89 2.34 19.78
CA ASP A 816 -26.44 1.02 19.46
C ASP A 816 -27.79 1.13 18.75
N ALA A 817 -28.65 2.10 19.13
CA ALA A 817 -29.89 2.39 18.43
C ALA A 817 -29.66 2.93 17.01
N LEU A 818 -28.66 3.80 16.83
CA LEU A 818 -28.24 4.30 15.51
C LEU A 818 -27.73 3.15 14.62
N TYR A 819 -26.88 2.26 15.15
CA TYR A 819 -26.38 1.08 14.43
C TYR A 819 -27.52 0.13 14.04
N ALA A 820 -28.42 -0.18 14.98
CA ALA A 820 -29.53 -1.09 14.72
C ALA A 820 -30.41 -0.67 13.54
N ARG A 821 -30.49 0.64 13.25
CA ARG A 821 -31.32 1.17 12.17
C ARG A 821 -30.53 1.51 10.90
N TRP A 822 -29.31 2.05 11.02
CA TRP A 822 -28.63 2.72 9.91
C TRP A 822 -27.21 2.21 9.61
N LEU A 823 -26.76 1.13 10.25
CA LEU A 823 -25.38 0.63 10.11
C LEU A 823 -24.88 0.48 8.65
N PRO A 824 -25.64 -0.09 7.69
CA PRO A 824 -25.18 -0.19 6.31
C PRO A 824 -24.91 1.17 5.65
N GLN A 825 -25.74 2.18 5.92
CA GLN A 825 -25.57 3.54 5.41
C GLN A 825 -24.40 4.25 6.11
N LEU A 826 -24.24 4.05 7.43
CA LEU A 826 -23.08 4.59 8.17
C LEU A 826 -21.76 4.05 7.62
N ALA A 827 -21.74 2.78 7.24
CA ALA A 827 -20.55 2.13 6.70
C ALA A 827 -20.18 2.63 5.30
N ARG A 828 -21.16 3.06 4.50
CA ARG A 828 -20.97 3.45 3.09
C ARG A 828 -21.72 4.74 2.80
N ASP A 829 -21.10 5.86 3.16
CA ASP A 829 -21.58 7.20 2.80
C ASP A 829 -21.16 7.52 1.35
N PRO A 830 -22.09 7.70 0.39
CA PRO A 830 -21.75 8.03 -0.99
C PRO A 830 -20.95 9.34 -1.12
N ALA A 831 -21.10 10.27 -0.17
CA ALA A 831 -20.38 11.54 -0.18
C ALA A 831 -18.95 11.44 0.39
N TYR A 832 -18.52 10.25 0.85
CA TYR A 832 -17.24 10.02 1.51
C TYR A 832 -16.53 8.77 0.97
N ASN A 833 -15.35 8.98 0.36
CA ASN A 833 -14.61 7.89 -0.26
C ASN A 833 -14.14 6.83 0.77
N VAL A 834 -14.26 5.55 0.41
CA VAL A 834 -13.92 4.40 1.28
C VAL A 834 -12.44 4.31 1.64
N ASN A 835 -11.57 4.97 0.89
CA ASN A 835 -10.14 5.02 1.14
C ASN A 835 -9.75 6.02 2.23
N PHE A 836 -10.70 6.79 2.79
CA PHE A 836 -10.46 7.67 3.92
C PHE A 836 -10.69 7.00 5.28
N SER A 837 -9.96 7.49 6.29
CA SER A 837 -10.13 7.11 7.69
C SER A 837 -11.50 7.53 8.21
N LEU A 838 -12.10 6.68 9.05
CA LEU A 838 -13.29 7.01 9.83
C LEU A 838 -12.95 7.45 11.26
N ARG A 839 -11.68 7.57 11.60
CA ARG A 839 -11.27 8.03 12.94
C ARG A 839 -11.51 9.53 13.08
N ALA A 840 -12.03 9.93 14.23
CA ALA A 840 -12.22 11.35 14.54
C ALA A 840 -10.88 12.09 14.53
N GLY A 841 -10.83 13.27 13.89
CA GLY A 841 -9.61 14.07 13.73
C GLY A 841 -8.69 13.65 12.58
N GLU A 842 -9.02 12.55 11.88
CA GLU A 842 -8.30 12.07 10.68
C GLU A 842 -9.18 12.23 9.42
N GLU A 843 -10.08 13.21 9.38
CA GLU A 843 -10.99 13.40 8.27
C GLU A 843 -10.21 13.65 6.97
N PHE A 844 -10.50 12.85 5.93
CA PHE A 844 -9.83 12.89 4.63
C PHE A 844 -8.34 12.48 4.66
N ALA A 845 -7.85 11.92 5.77
CA ALA A 845 -6.60 11.19 5.78
C ALA A 845 -6.78 9.83 5.11
N VAL A 846 -5.79 9.38 4.34
CA VAL A 846 -5.81 8.04 3.73
C VAL A 846 -5.77 6.96 4.80
N GLN A 847 -6.68 6.00 4.68
CA GLN A 847 -6.69 4.81 5.51
C GLN A 847 -5.52 3.90 5.14
N GLY A 848 -4.92 3.23 6.13
CA GLY A 848 -3.78 2.33 5.94
C GLY A 848 -4.02 1.25 4.87
N GLY A 849 -2.95 0.79 4.22
CA GLY A 849 -3.01 -0.07 3.02
C GLY A 849 -3.90 -1.31 3.18
N ASP A 850 -3.63 -2.16 4.16
CA ASP A 850 -4.41 -3.40 4.38
C ASP A 850 -5.90 -3.16 4.73
N MET A 851 -6.23 -1.98 5.28
CA MET A 851 -7.61 -1.61 5.60
C MET A 851 -8.36 -1.00 4.42
N SER A 852 -7.65 -0.31 3.52
CA SER A 852 -8.24 0.40 2.37
C SER A 852 -8.14 -0.35 1.05
N TRP A 853 -7.22 -1.30 0.92
CA TRP A 853 -6.90 -1.96 -0.33
C TRP A 853 -6.88 -3.48 -0.21
N ARG A 854 -7.84 -4.13 -0.88
CA ARG A 854 -8.08 -5.58 -0.83
C ARG A 854 -8.33 -6.11 -2.23
N PRO A 855 -7.28 -6.47 -2.97
CA PRO A 855 -7.38 -6.78 -4.40
C PRO A 855 -8.18 -8.07 -4.67
N LEU A 856 -8.34 -8.96 -3.69
CA LEU A 856 -9.13 -10.19 -3.81
C LEU A 856 -10.50 -10.09 -3.15
N ARG A 857 -10.93 -8.89 -2.74
CA ARG A 857 -12.26 -8.66 -2.13
C ARG A 857 -13.34 -9.35 -2.95
N GLY A 858 -14.14 -10.20 -2.32
CA GLY A 858 -15.24 -10.92 -2.98
C GLY A 858 -14.85 -12.12 -3.84
N LEU A 859 -13.55 -12.38 -4.04
CA LEU A 859 -13.04 -13.59 -4.72
C LEU A 859 -12.63 -14.68 -3.74
N VAL A 860 -12.15 -14.28 -2.56
CA VAL A 860 -11.73 -15.17 -1.48
C VAL A 860 -12.32 -14.71 -0.14
N PRO A 861 -12.38 -15.59 0.88
CA PRO A 861 -12.79 -15.19 2.23
C PRO A 861 -11.93 -14.04 2.76
N THR A 862 -12.58 -13.08 3.44
CA THR A 862 -11.92 -11.93 4.05
C THR A 862 -11.81 -12.12 5.56
N VAL A 863 -10.60 -12.07 6.10
CA VAL A 863 -10.34 -12.23 7.54
C VAL A 863 -9.83 -10.91 8.12
N LEU A 864 -10.46 -10.45 9.21
CA LEU A 864 -9.94 -9.35 10.03
C LEU A 864 -9.35 -9.93 11.32
N ALA A 865 -8.05 -9.77 11.53
CA ALA A 865 -7.40 -10.17 12.77
C ALA A 865 -7.14 -8.95 13.67
N CYS A 866 -7.72 -8.94 14.85
CA CYS A 866 -7.51 -7.94 15.88
C CYS A 866 -6.45 -8.47 16.86
N ALA A 867 -5.21 -7.98 16.71
CA ALA A 867 -4.10 -8.32 17.57
C ALA A 867 -4.03 -7.39 18.79
N ASP A 868 -3.48 -7.92 19.87
CA ASP A 868 -3.18 -7.17 21.10
C ASP A 868 -1.94 -6.28 20.88
N ASP A 869 -2.02 -4.99 21.20
CA ASP A 869 -1.01 -3.95 20.87
C ASP A 869 -0.06 -3.63 22.05
N GLN A 870 -0.11 -4.41 23.13
CA GLN A 870 0.39 -3.90 24.42
C GLN A 870 1.91 -3.72 24.57
N SER A 871 2.75 -4.18 23.66
CA SER A 871 4.12 -3.67 23.52
C SER A 871 4.81 -4.43 22.39
N GLY A 872 5.56 -3.73 21.54
CA GLY A 872 6.35 -4.33 20.46
C GLY A 872 7.43 -5.35 20.89
N ALA A 873 7.39 -5.88 22.12
CA ALA A 873 8.25 -6.92 22.67
C ALA A 873 7.81 -8.36 22.30
N VAL A 874 6.52 -8.61 22.04
CA VAL A 874 6.00 -9.96 21.72
C VAL A 874 5.24 -9.93 20.39
N SER A 875 5.77 -10.61 19.37
CA SER A 875 5.10 -10.76 18.07
C SER A 875 3.78 -11.55 18.24
N SER A 876 2.66 -10.98 17.79
CA SER A 876 1.36 -11.68 17.76
C SER A 876 1.45 -12.95 16.92
N ARG A 877 0.94 -14.07 17.46
CA ARG A 877 0.88 -15.35 16.75
C ARG A 877 -0.01 -15.35 15.51
N LEU A 878 -0.85 -14.32 15.33
CA LEU A 878 -1.75 -14.18 14.18
C LEU A 878 -1.03 -13.61 12.94
N LEU A 879 0.07 -12.86 13.12
CA LEU A 879 0.77 -12.19 12.01
C LEU A 879 1.34 -13.19 10.99
N GLY A 880 2.02 -14.22 11.48
CA GLY A 880 2.63 -15.25 10.63
C GLY A 880 1.60 -16.01 9.77
N PRO A 881 0.56 -16.61 10.37
CA PRO A 881 -0.52 -17.27 9.63
C PRO A 881 -1.24 -16.34 8.66
N MET A 882 -1.55 -15.09 9.04
CA MET A 882 -2.19 -14.12 8.14
C MET A 882 -1.32 -13.86 6.91
N ALA A 883 -0.02 -13.59 7.10
CA ALA A 883 0.90 -13.34 6.00
C ALA A 883 1.03 -14.56 5.08
N ALA A 884 1.12 -15.78 5.64
CA ALA A 884 1.22 -17.01 4.87
C ALA A 884 -0.08 -17.31 4.07
N LEU A 885 -1.26 -17.12 4.67
CA LEU A 885 -2.55 -17.36 4.01
C LEU A 885 -2.83 -16.33 2.90
N ARG A 886 -2.51 -15.05 3.13
CA ARG A 886 -2.57 -13.99 2.10
C ARG A 886 -1.57 -14.26 0.97
N GLY A 887 -0.34 -14.65 1.32
CA GLY A 887 0.70 -15.02 0.37
C GLY A 887 0.36 -16.24 -0.48
N ALA A 888 -0.45 -17.17 0.06
CA ALA A 888 -1.00 -18.31 -0.67
C ALA A 888 -2.25 -17.96 -1.50
N GLY A 889 -2.77 -16.73 -1.43
CA GLY A 889 -4.00 -16.31 -2.11
C GLY A 889 -5.27 -17.01 -1.59
N SER A 890 -5.23 -17.58 -0.38
CA SER A 890 -6.35 -18.36 0.18
C SER A 890 -7.34 -17.50 0.96
N ILE A 891 -6.91 -16.33 1.43
CA ILE A 891 -7.72 -15.31 2.09
C ILE A 891 -7.24 -13.92 1.65
N ASP A 892 -8.07 -12.91 1.90
CA ASP A 892 -7.67 -11.50 1.92
C ASP A 892 -7.94 -10.92 3.31
N GLY A 893 -7.44 -9.71 3.59
CA GLY A 893 -7.78 -8.98 4.80
C GLY A 893 -6.59 -8.36 5.52
N ALA A 894 -6.78 -8.05 6.80
CA ALA A 894 -5.90 -7.16 7.56
C ALA A 894 -5.65 -7.67 8.98
N VAL A 895 -4.48 -7.32 9.52
CA VAL A 895 -4.22 -7.37 10.97
C VAL A 895 -4.20 -5.94 11.49
N ILE A 896 -4.96 -5.70 12.56
CA ILE A 896 -5.02 -4.39 13.22
C ILE A 896 -4.67 -4.52 14.69
N ALA A 897 -4.20 -3.42 15.27
CA ALA A 897 -4.10 -3.23 16.70
C ALA A 897 -5.46 -2.79 17.27
N GLY A 898 -5.91 -3.44 18.35
CA GLY A 898 -7.15 -3.09 19.04
C GLY A 898 -8.42 -3.49 18.30
N THR A 899 -9.53 -2.81 18.60
CA THR A 899 -10.87 -3.13 18.05
C THR A 899 -11.43 -1.98 17.21
N LEU A 900 -12.13 -2.32 16.13
CA LEU A 900 -12.83 -1.35 15.28
C LEU A 900 -14.25 -1.07 15.79
N SER A 901 -14.79 0.08 15.39
CA SER A 901 -16.22 0.37 15.56
C SER A 901 -17.09 -0.58 14.70
N PRO A 902 -18.37 -0.80 15.05
CA PRO A 902 -19.29 -1.57 14.22
C PRO A 902 -19.37 -1.07 12.78
N VAL A 903 -19.28 0.25 12.58
CA VAL A 903 -19.32 0.89 11.26
C VAL A 903 -18.10 0.52 10.42
N GLU A 904 -16.91 0.56 11.00
CA GLU A 904 -15.67 0.15 10.31
C GLU A 904 -15.68 -1.35 9.99
N ILE A 905 -16.22 -2.19 10.87
CA ILE A 905 -16.39 -3.63 10.63
C ILE A 905 -17.35 -3.88 9.46
N GLU A 906 -18.49 -3.20 9.43
CA GLU A 906 -19.47 -3.29 8.34
C GLU A 906 -18.86 -2.77 7.00
N ARG A 907 -18.09 -1.68 7.05
CA ARG A 907 -17.37 -1.14 5.88
C ARG A 907 -16.34 -2.14 5.37
N PHE A 908 -15.59 -2.76 6.27
CA PHE A 908 -14.62 -3.79 5.94
C PHE A 908 -15.32 -5.05 5.42
N ASN A 909 -16.49 -5.41 5.94
CA ASN A 909 -17.28 -6.58 5.56
C ASN A 909 -16.46 -7.90 5.58
N PRO A 910 -15.87 -8.29 6.73
CA PRO A 910 -15.13 -9.53 6.85
C PRO A 910 -16.07 -10.75 6.86
N SER A 911 -15.62 -11.87 6.30
CA SER A 911 -16.28 -13.17 6.50
C SER A 911 -15.96 -13.77 7.86
N SER A 912 -14.78 -13.44 8.43
CA SER A 912 -14.38 -13.88 9.77
C SER A 912 -13.58 -12.80 10.50
N ILE A 913 -13.74 -12.73 11.81
CA ILE A 913 -13.03 -11.82 12.71
C ILE A 913 -12.34 -12.65 13.78
N VAL A 914 -11.01 -12.54 13.86
CA VAL A 914 -10.17 -13.22 14.84
C VAL A 914 -9.73 -12.21 15.89
N LEU A 915 -10.11 -12.40 17.16
CA LEU A 915 -9.84 -11.47 18.24
C LEU A 915 -8.85 -12.09 19.23
N GLN A 916 -7.67 -11.48 19.36
CA GLN A 916 -6.67 -11.89 20.32
C GLN A 916 -6.89 -11.16 21.64
N ARG A 917 -7.36 -11.88 22.67
CA ARG A 917 -7.48 -11.42 24.07
C ARG A 917 -7.96 -9.95 24.27
N PRO A 918 -9.13 -9.52 23.75
CA PRO A 918 -9.67 -8.18 23.99
C PRO A 918 -10.25 -8.03 25.42
N LEU A 919 -9.39 -8.02 26.44
CA LEU A 919 -9.76 -8.15 27.85
C LEU A 919 -10.11 -6.81 28.54
N GLU A 920 -9.81 -5.68 27.89
CA GLU A 920 -10.17 -4.33 28.35
C GLU A 920 -11.68 -4.04 28.18
N ASP A 921 -12.23 -3.08 28.91
CA ASP A 921 -13.67 -2.76 28.88
C ASP A 921 -14.16 -2.36 27.47
N SER A 922 -13.34 -1.62 26.73
CA SER A 922 -13.55 -1.28 25.31
C SER A 922 -13.62 -2.54 24.44
N GLY A 923 -12.72 -3.50 24.66
CA GLY A 923 -12.69 -4.79 23.98
C GLY A 923 -13.90 -5.67 24.27
N LEU A 924 -14.36 -5.71 25.53
CA LEU A 924 -15.57 -6.45 25.91
C LEU A 924 -16.84 -5.82 25.31
N LEU A 925 -16.93 -4.49 25.27
CA LEU A 925 -18.02 -3.80 24.58
C LEU A 925 -17.98 -4.10 23.06
N ALA A 926 -16.80 -4.09 22.45
CA ALA A 926 -16.63 -4.45 21.04
C ALA A 926 -17.11 -5.88 20.76
N LEU A 927 -16.78 -6.86 21.62
CA LEU A 927 -17.29 -8.23 21.51
C LEU A 927 -18.83 -8.31 21.56
N ARG A 928 -19.46 -7.59 22.51
CA ARG A 928 -20.94 -7.52 22.58
C ARG A 928 -21.52 -6.92 21.30
N ARG A 929 -20.93 -5.83 20.80
CA ARG A 929 -21.39 -5.16 19.57
C ARG A 929 -21.16 -6.03 18.33
N LEU A 930 -20.07 -6.78 18.26
CA LEU A 930 -19.82 -7.76 17.21
C LEU A 930 -20.89 -8.84 17.17
N ARG A 931 -21.31 -9.36 18.33
CA ARG A 931 -22.40 -10.33 18.43
C ARG A 931 -23.74 -9.73 17.96
N ALA A 932 -24.00 -8.47 18.27
CA ALA A 932 -25.25 -7.80 17.94
C ALA A 932 -25.35 -7.34 16.48
N PHE A 933 -24.24 -6.85 15.89
CA PHE A 933 -24.27 -6.07 14.65
C PHE A 933 -23.45 -6.67 13.49
N SER A 934 -22.58 -7.65 13.73
CA SER A 934 -21.78 -8.27 12.66
C SER A 934 -22.26 -9.69 12.35
N GLN A 935 -22.30 -10.05 11.08
CA GLN A 935 -22.58 -11.42 10.61
C GLN A 935 -21.30 -12.27 10.42
N ALA A 936 -20.12 -11.69 10.58
CA ALA A 936 -18.86 -12.41 10.42
C ALA A 936 -18.73 -13.55 11.43
N PHE A 937 -18.04 -14.63 11.07
CA PHE A 937 -17.69 -15.70 12.01
C PHE A 937 -16.70 -15.17 13.06
N LYS A 938 -16.99 -15.32 14.36
CA LYS A 938 -16.14 -14.77 15.43
C LYS A 938 -15.26 -15.85 16.01
N VAL A 939 -13.95 -15.62 15.93
CA VAL A 939 -12.93 -16.50 16.49
C VAL A 939 -12.24 -15.79 17.65
N TYR A 940 -12.28 -16.38 18.84
CA TYR A 940 -11.55 -15.86 20.00
C TYR A 940 -10.23 -16.62 20.15
N ASP A 941 -9.10 -15.96 19.92
CA ASP A 941 -7.77 -16.54 20.08
C ASP A 941 -7.21 -16.21 21.48
N LEU A 942 -7.05 -17.26 22.28
CA LEU A 942 -6.39 -17.23 23.58
C LEU A 942 -4.98 -17.80 23.41
N ASP A 943 -4.01 -16.93 23.09
CA ASP A 943 -2.64 -17.35 22.80
C ASP A 943 -1.82 -17.73 24.04
N ARG A 944 -2.17 -17.20 25.21
CA ARG A 944 -1.47 -17.44 26.47
C ARG A 944 -2.34 -17.12 27.68
N TYR A 945 -1.89 -17.57 28.85
CA TYR A 945 -2.40 -17.10 30.13
C TYR A 945 -1.59 -15.89 30.62
N VAL A 946 -2.24 -14.74 30.80
CA VAL A 946 -1.60 -13.48 31.22
C VAL A 946 -1.93 -13.22 32.70
N LEU A 947 -0.95 -12.79 33.51
CA LEU A 947 -1.19 -12.47 34.93
C LEU A 947 -1.26 -10.96 35.21
N ASP A 948 -0.79 -10.12 34.28
CA ASP A 948 -0.76 -8.66 34.39
C ASP A 948 -1.10 -8.07 33.01
N ILE A 949 -2.04 -7.13 32.97
CA ILE A 949 -2.36 -6.35 31.76
C ILE A 949 -1.66 -5.01 31.98
N ASP A 950 -0.84 -4.54 31.04
CA ASP A 950 0.02 -3.34 31.20
C ASP A 950 -0.79 -2.01 31.20
N ASP A 951 -2.00 -2.00 31.78
CA ASP A 951 -2.83 -0.81 32.00
C ASP A 951 -2.55 -0.09 33.34
N GLY A 952 -1.56 -0.59 34.10
CA GLY A 952 -1.20 -0.08 35.42
C GLY A 952 -2.17 -0.46 36.54
N GLN A 953 -3.21 -1.26 36.25
CA GLN A 953 -4.10 -1.83 37.24
C GLN A 953 -3.75 -3.31 37.48
N VAL A 954 -3.26 -3.61 38.68
CA VAL A 954 -3.13 -5.00 39.13
C VAL A 954 -4.55 -5.59 39.26
N ARG A 955 -4.94 -6.44 38.31
CA ARG A 955 -6.24 -7.13 38.33
C ARG A 955 -6.14 -8.44 39.12
N SER A 956 -7.23 -8.83 39.77
CA SER A 956 -7.29 -10.14 40.43
C SER A 956 -7.41 -11.25 39.39
N ALA A 957 -6.91 -12.45 39.71
CA ALA A 957 -7.08 -13.62 38.85
C ALA A 957 -8.56 -13.95 38.58
N GLU A 958 -9.44 -13.66 39.54
CA GLU A 958 -10.89 -13.85 39.41
C GLU A 958 -11.52 -12.90 38.38
N ASP A 959 -11.14 -11.62 38.36
CA ASP A 959 -11.62 -10.66 37.35
C ASP A 959 -11.18 -11.09 35.94
N LEU A 960 -9.90 -11.48 35.80
CA LEU A 960 -9.38 -11.97 34.54
C LEU A 960 -10.14 -13.21 34.03
N GLU A 961 -10.39 -14.19 34.90
CA GLU A 961 -11.16 -15.38 34.55
C GLU A 961 -12.58 -15.03 34.10
N GLN A 962 -13.24 -14.09 34.78
CA GLN A 962 -14.58 -13.62 34.40
C GLN A 962 -14.58 -12.93 33.03
N ARG A 963 -13.55 -12.16 32.70
CA ARG A 963 -13.39 -11.48 31.41
C ARG A 963 -13.08 -12.45 30.27
N ILE A 964 -12.18 -13.42 30.49
CA ILE A 964 -11.92 -14.51 29.54
C ILE A 964 -13.21 -15.28 29.29
N ARG A 965 -13.93 -15.66 30.35
CA ARG A 965 -15.20 -16.36 30.26
C ARG A 965 -16.23 -15.57 29.45
N PHE A 966 -16.35 -14.27 29.68
CA PHE A 966 -17.23 -13.42 28.88
C PHE A 966 -16.84 -13.45 27.40
N GLY A 967 -15.56 -13.24 27.07
CA GLY A 967 -15.09 -13.24 25.69
C GLY A 967 -15.29 -14.58 24.97
N VAL A 968 -14.99 -15.67 25.65
CA VAL A 968 -15.24 -17.04 25.19
C VAL A 968 -16.71 -17.26 24.85
N MET A 969 -17.64 -16.78 25.67
CA MET A 969 -19.09 -16.93 25.43
C MET A 969 -19.63 -16.09 24.27
N GLN A 970 -18.90 -15.07 23.79
CA GLN A 970 -19.34 -14.25 22.66
C GLN A 970 -18.90 -14.82 21.29
N ALA A 971 -17.92 -15.72 21.28
CA ALA A 971 -17.34 -16.27 20.07
C ALA A 971 -18.20 -17.37 19.46
N ASP A 972 -17.96 -17.67 18.17
CA ASP A 972 -18.46 -18.87 17.53
C ASP A 972 -17.45 -20.02 17.66
N ARG A 973 -16.15 -19.70 17.77
CA ARG A 973 -15.06 -20.66 18.00
C ARG A 973 -13.99 -20.08 18.90
N VAL A 974 -13.41 -20.92 19.75
CA VAL A 974 -12.27 -20.57 20.60
C VAL A 974 -11.03 -21.31 20.14
N LEU A 975 -9.97 -20.57 19.81
CA LEU A 975 -8.65 -21.10 19.51
C LEU A 975 -7.74 -20.93 20.71
N VAL A 976 -6.98 -21.98 21.03
CA VAL A 976 -6.01 -21.96 22.13
C VAL A 976 -4.66 -22.48 21.65
N ALA A 977 -3.58 -21.87 22.14
CA ALA A 977 -2.21 -22.24 21.74
C ALA A 977 -1.71 -23.56 22.36
N THR A 978 -2.35 -24.04 23.44
CA THR A 978 -1.89 -25.21 24.20
C THR A 978 -3.06 -26.06 24.70
N ALA A 979 -2.80 -27.34 24.98
CA ALA A 979 -3.78 -28.21 25.62
C ALA A 979 -4.20 -27.73 27.02
N ALA A 980 -3.27 -27.14 27.78
CA ALA A 980 -3.53 -26.59 29.11
C ALA A 980 -4.58 -25.46 29.07
N LEU A 981 -4.47 -24.53 28.12
CA LEU A 981 -5.48 -23.50 27.91
C LEU A 981 -6.83 -24.08 27.50
N ALA A 982 -6.83 -25.14 26.67
CA ALA A 982 -8.05 -25.82 26.27
C ALA A 982 -8.82 -26.36 27.49
N GLU A 983 -8.12 -27.00 28.43
CA GLU A 983 -8.73 -27.52 29.66
C GLU A 983 -9.39 -26.43 30.49
N MET A 984 -8.84 -25.21 30.50
CA MET A 984 -9.40 -24.08 31.25
C MET A 984 -10.73 -23.58 30.68
N VAL A 985 -10.90 -23.61 29.35
CA VAL A 985 -12.07 -22.99 28.68
C VAL A 985 -13.08 -23.98 28.10
N ARG A 986 -12.74 -25.28 27.96
CA ARG A 986 -13.63 -26.33 27.42
C ARG A 986 -14.97 -26.45 28.14
N ALA A 987 -15.03 -26.16 29.43
CA ALA A 987 -16.29 -26.20 30.19
C ALA A 987 -17.24 -25.03 29.82
N GLN A 988 -16.75 -24.02 29.12
CA GLN A 988 -17.43 -22.74 28.88
C GLN A 988 -17.86 -22.57 27.41
N HIS A 989 -17.37 -23.42 26.50
CA HIS A 989 -17.65 -23.33 25.06
C HIS A 989 -17.52 -24.68 24.38
N ASP A 990 -18.44 -24.99 23.46
CA ASP A 990 -18.51 -26.29 22.79
C ASP A 990 -17.45 -26.46 21.69
N GLU A 991 -17.09 -25.37 21.01
CA GLU A 991 -16.13 -25.37 19.89
C GLU A 991 -14.77 -24.80 20.29
N VAL A 992 -14.01 -25.57 21.08
CA VAL A 992 -12.62 -25.24 21.48
C VAL A 992 -11.64 -26.06 20.66
N GLN A 993 -10.75 -25.40 19.91
CA GLN A 993 -9.71 -26.06 19.10
C GLN A 993 -8.31 -25.70 19.59
N VAL A 994 -7.48 -26.72 19.77
CA VAL A 994 -6.04 -26.53 20.03
C VAL A 994 -5.36 -26.39 18.69
N LEU A 995 -4.76 -25.23 18.46
CA LEU A 995 -3.91 -24.98 17.31
C LEU A 995 -2.63 -24.39 17.87
N GLU A 996 -1.49 -25.06 17.71
CA GLU A 996 -0.23 -24.62 18.31
C GLU A 996 0.47 -23.56 17.47
N ASN A 997 1.48 -22.91 18.05
CA ASN A 997 2.34 -22.00 17.31
C ASN A 997 3.22 -22.75 16.30
N ALA A 998 3.44 -22.16 15.14
CA ALA A 998 4.23 -22.73 14.06
C ALA A 998 5.24 -21.71 13.52
N LEU A 999 6.28 -22.19 12.83
CA LEU A 999 7.33 -21.35 12.27
C LEU A 999 6.98 -20.88 10.85
N HIS A 1000 7.50 -19.71 10.49
CA HIS A 1000 7.41 -19.21 9.12
C HIS A 1000 8.14 -20.14 8.12
N PRO A 1001 7.70 -20.28 6.85
CA PRO A 1001 8.31 -21.21 5.89
C PRO A 1001 9.81 -20.99 5.64
N SER A 1002 10.33 -19.78 5.88
CA SER A 1002 11.77 -19.47 5.75
C SER A 1002 12.65 -20.33 6.65
N TRP A 1003 12.14 -20.79 7.80
CA TRP A 1003 12.87 -21.67 8.72
C TRP A 1003 13.19 -23.04 8.13
N GLY A 1004 12.42 -23.49 7.13
CA GLY A 1004 12.60 -24.80 6.51
C GLY A 1004 13.89 -24.96 5.72
N ARG A 1005 14.59 -23.87 5.41
CA ARG A 1005 15.82 -23.88 4.59
C ARG A 1005 17.09 -23.64 5.40
N LEU A 1006 16.95 -23.44 6.71
CA LEU A 1006 18.08 -23.14 7.59
C LEU A 1006 18.93 -24.38 7.83
N GLN A 1007 20.24 -24.19 7.86
CA GLN A 1007 21.21 -25.22 8.18
C GLN A 1007 22.37 -24.59 8.94
N GLY A 1008 22.54 -24.96 10.22
CA GLY A 1008 23.75 -24.65 10.96
C GLY A 1008 24.88 -25.62 10.60
N ALA A 1009 26.12 -25.15 10.66
CA ALA A 1009 27.27 -26.03 10.73
C ALA A 1009 27.41 -26.61 12.15
N ARG A 1010 28.21 -27.67 12.30
CA ARG A 1010 28.50 -28.32 13.57
C ARG A 1010 30.02 -28.46 13.73
N ARG A 1011 30.50 -28.59 14.97
CA ARG A 1011 31.92 -28.85 15.28
C ARG A 1011 32.90 -27.79 14.73
N LEU A 1012 32.49 -26.53 14.70
CA LEU A 1012 33.36 -25.44 14.25
C LEU A 1012 34.20 -24.81 15.38
N GLY A 1013 33.82 -25.05 16.64
CA GLY A 1013 34.55 -24.56 17.82
C GLY A 1013 35.72 -25.46 18.23
N GLU A 1014 36.60 -24.97 19.10
CA GLU A 1014 37.67 -25.79 19.70
C GLU A 1014 37.10 -26.84 20.67
N LYS A 1015 35.92 -26.55 21.24
CA LYS A 1015 35.10 -27.45 22.04
C LYS A 1015 33.67 -27.47 21.47
N PRO A 1016 32.84 -28.47 21.84
CA PRO A 1016 31.44 -28.47 21.45
C PRO A 1016 30.75 -27.16 21.87
N ARG A 1017 30.01 -26.57 20.94
CA ARG A 1017 29.34 -25.28 21.11
C ARG A 1017 27.96 -25.53 21.70
N VAL A 1018 27.72 -24.99 22.89
CA VAL A 1018 26.45 -25.13 23.61
C VAL A 1018 25.87 -23.75 23.86
N GLY A 1019 24.60 -23.56 23.56
CA GLY A 1019 24.01 -22.23 23.60
C GLY A 1019 22.52 -22.19 23.81
N TRP A 1020 21.99 -20.99 24.02
CA TRP A 1020 20.55 -20.74 24.15
C TRP A 1020 20.17 -19.40 23.53
N LEU A 1021 18.89 -19.26 23.20
CA LEU A 1021 18.27 -17.98 22.90
C LEU A 1021 17.88 -17.26 24.20
N GLY A 1022 18.22 -15.98 24.32
CA GLY A 1022 17.96 -15.16 25.51
C GLY A 1022 16.49 -15.21 25.96
N CYS A 1023 16.28 -15.37 27.27
CA CYS A 1023 14.96 -15.50 27.88
C CYS A 1023 14.97 -15.16 29.37
N ALA A 1024 13.80 -14.84 29.93
CA ALA A 1024 13.65 -14.54 31.36
C ALA A 1024 14.08 -15.71 32.26
N ASP A 1025 13.83 -16.96 31.85
CA ASP A 1025 14.14 -18.17 32.62
C ASP A 1025 15.60 -18.65 32.51
N ALA A 1026 16.49 -17.85 31.89
CA ALA A 1026 17.90 -18.20 31.76
C ALA A 1026 18.64 -18.29 33.11
N TYR A 1027 18.07 -17.74 34.20
CA TYR A 1027 18.61 -17.89 35.55
C TYR A 1027 18.67 -19.36 36.00
N LEU A 1028 17.86 -20.27 35.42
CA LEU A 1028 17.92 -21.71 35.69
C LEU A 1028 19.27 -22.33 35.31
N LEU A 1029 20.04 -21.66 34.44
CA LEU A 1029 21.37 -22.09 34.01
C LEU A 1029 22.50 -21.51 34.86
N ALA A 1030 22.20 -20.71 35.90
CA ALA A 1030 23.18 -19.99 36.72
C ALA A 1030 24.24 -20.89 37.37
N GLU A 1031 23.84 -22.09 37.81
CA GLU A 1031 24.75 -23.08 38.39
C GLU A 1031 25.36 -24.03 37.33
N VAL A 1032 24.66 -24.25 36.22
CA VAL A 1032 25.06 -25.18 35.15
C VAL A 1032 26.25 -24.63 34.34
N VAL A 1033 26.15 -23.36 33.93
CA VAL A 1033 27.14 -22.72 33.05
C VAL A 1033 28.55 -22.68 33.67
N PRO A 1034 28.73 -22.27 34.95
CA PRO A 1034 30.04 -22.31 35.60
C PRO A 1034 30.60 -23.73 35.74
N MET A 1035 29.77 -24.73 36.02
CA MET A 1035 30.19 -26.12 36.23
C MET A 1035 30.79 -26.76 34.97
N LEU A 1036 30.35 -26.34 33.78
CA LEU A 1036 30.77 -26.89 32.49
C LEU A 1036 31.60 -25.90 31.65
N ALA A 1037 31.99 -24.74 32.18
CA ALA A 1037 32.77 -23.73 31.46
C ALA A 1037 34.13 -24.25 30.93
N GLY A 1038 34.66 -25.31 31.55
CA GLY A 1038 35.87 -26.01 31.07
C GLY A 1038 35.63 -27.03 29.96
N GLU A 1039 34.38 -27.47 29.75
CA GLU A 1039 34.02 -28.60 28.89
C GLU A 1039 33.43 -28.15 27.53
N VAL A 1040 32.81 -26.96 27.46
CA VAL A 1040 32.09 -26.47 26.26
C VAL A 1040 32.39 -25.01 25.94
N GLU A 1041 32.05 -24.58 24.73
CA GLU A 1041 32.00 -23.15 24.35
C GLU A 1041 30.57 -22.62 24.49
N TRP A 1042 30.36 -21.68 25.43
CA TRP A 1042 29.07 -21.07 25.66
C TRP A 1042 28.78 -19.94 24.67
N VAL A 1043 27.67 -20.05 23.93
CA VAL A 1043 27.26 -19.10 22.90
C VAL A 1043 25.82 -18.65 23.15
N VAL A 1044 25.58 -17.34 23.20
CA VAL A 1044 24.24 -16.79 23.47
C VAL A 1044 23.84 -15.78 22.41
N LEU A 1045 22.60 -15.85 21.98
CA LEU A 1045 21.95 -14.84 21.14
C LEU A 1045 20.83 -14.17 21.92
N GLY A 1046 20.93 -12.85 22.14
CA GLY A 1046 19.97 -12.05 22.88
C GLY A 1046 20.35 -11.83 24.36
N ASP A 1047 19.36 -11.62 25.21
CA ASP A 1047 19.58 -11.27 26.61
C ASP A 1047 20.23 -12.40 27.43
N CYS A 1048 21.24 -12.02 28.23
CA CYS A 1048 21.97 -12.93 29.10
C CYS A 1048 22.12 -12.32 30.51
N PRO A 1049 21.77 -13.09 31.58
CA PRO A 1049 22.03 -12.69 32.97
C PRO A 1049 23.48 -12.28 33.19
N VAL A 1050 23.69 -11.15 33.89
CA VAL A 1050 25.03 -10.57 34.10
C VAL A 1050 26.00 -11.57 34.73
N ALA A 1051 25.51 -12.44 35.63
CA ALA A 1051 26.30 -13.47 36.30
C ALA A 1051 26.89 -14.53 35.35
N LEU A 1052 26.28 -14.74 34.17
CA LEU A 1052 26.71 -15.75 33.20
C LEU A 1052 27.68 -15.23 32.15
N ARG A 1053 27.70 -13.90 31.91
CA ARG A 1053 28.54 -13.25 30.90
C ARG A 1053 30.03 -13.59 30.98
N PRO A 1054 30.67 -13.72 32.17
CA PRO A 1054 32.09 -14.07 32.27
C PRO A 1054 32.48 -15.43 31.68
N TYR A 1055 31.51 -16.34 31.49
CA TYR A 1055 31.74 -17.69 30.99
C TYR A 1055 31.46 -17.85 29.49
N LEU A 1056 30.93 -16.80 28.84
CA LEU A 1056 30.56 -16.85 27.43
C LEU A 1056 31.79 -16.75 26.53
N LYS A 1057 31.87 -17.64 25.52
CA LYS A 1057 32.79 -17.51 24.39
C LYS A 1057 32.31 -16.43 23.42
N GLU A 1058 31.01 -16.42 23.16
CA GLU A 1058 30.34 -15.49 22.26
C GLU A 1058 29.02 -15.00 22.84
N HIS A 1059 28.78 -13.70 22.73
CA HIS A 1059 27.51 -13.07 23.06
C HIS A 1059 27.08 -12.17 21.90
N HIS A 1060 25.99 -12.56 21.24
CA HIS A 1060 25.41 -11.86 20.11
C HIS A 1060 24.20 -11.05 20.58
N THR A 1061 24.10 -9.79 20.17
CA THR A 1061 22.96 -8.92 20.50
C THR A 1061 21.70 -9.36 19.76
N THR A 1062 20.53 -9.04 20.31
CA THR A 1062 19.23 -9.30 19.70
C THR A 1062 19.16 -8.70 18.30
N VAL A 1063 18.75 -9.51 17.32
CA VAL A 1063 18.66 -9.12 15.91
C VAL A 1063 17.20 -8.86 15.54
N ASP A 1064 17.00 -8.09 14.47
CA ASP A 1064 15.72 -7.94 13.81
C ASP A 1064 15.06 -9.33 13.61
N PRO A 1065 13.80 -9.52 14.03
CA PRO A 1065 13.06 -10.78 13.90
C PRO A 1065 13.10 -11.41 12.50
N HIS A 1066 13.25 -10.61 11.43
CA HIS A 1066 13.36 -11.11 10.07
C HIS A 1066 14.63 -11.95 9.81
N TYR A 1067 15.72 -11.66 10.51
CA TYR A 1067 17.01 -12.36 10.33
C TYR A 1067 17.28 -13.40 11.44
N MET A 1068 16.45 -13.43 12.49
CA MET A 1068 16.63 -14.29 13.65
C MET A 1068 16.95 -15.75 13.31
N GLY A 1069 16.26 -16.35 12.33
CA GLY A 1069 16.53 -17.74 11.93
C GLY A 1069 17.92 -17.93 11.33
N VAL A 1070 18.37 -16.99 10.50
CA VAL A 1070 19.70 -17.03 9.86
C VAL A 1070 20.79 -16.86 10.91
N ASP A 1071 20.63 -15.91 11.82
CA ASP A 1071 21.62 -15.65 12.88
C ASP A 1071 21.68 -16.80 13.88
N LEU A 1072 20.53 -17.37 14.26
CA LEU A 1072 20.47 -18.53 15.14
C LEU A 1072 21.15 -19.76 14.53
N ALA A 1073 20.98 -19.98 13.22
CA ALA A 1073 21.69 -21.03 12.50
C ALA A 1073 23.21 -20.76 12.43
N ALA A 1074 23.60 -19.50 12.25
CA ALA A 1074 25.00 -19.06 12.16
C ALA A 1074 25.78 -19.19 13.47
N LEU A 1075 25.12 -19.40 14.61
CA LEU A 1075 25.80 -19.73 15.88
C LEU A 1075 26.53 -21.07 15.83
N ASN A 1076 26.13 -21.96 14.91
CA ASN A 1076 26.71 -23.28 14.69
C ASN A 1076 26.78 -24.11 15.99
N LEU A 1077 25.68 -24.12 16.76
CA LEU A 1077 25.58 -24.87 18.01
C LEU A 1077 25.54 -26.39 17.74
N ASP A 1078 26.24 -27.15 18.56
CA ASP A 1078 26.11 -28.62 18.60
C ASP A 1078 24.90 -29.01 19.48
N ILE A 1079 24.71 -28.30 20.59
CA ILE A 1079 23.62 -28.53 21.56
C ILE A 1079 22.95 -27.19 21.91
N ALA A 1080 21.62 -27.17 21.89
CA ALA A 1080 20.80 -26.03 22.31
C ALA A 1080 20.13 -26.31 23.66
N LEU A 1081 20.17 -25.32 24.55
CA LEU A 1081 19.47 -25.36 25.84
C LEU A 1081 18.24 -24.45 25.80
N VAL A 1082 17.09 -24.98 26.23
CA VAL A 1082 15.83 -24.23 26.29
C VAL A 1082 15.26 -24.31 27.72
N PRO A 1083 15.68 -23.41 28.63
CA PRO A 1083 15.18 -23.38 30.00
C PRO A 1083 13.79 -22.70 30.07
N MET A 1084 12.93 -23.26 30.93
CA MET A 1084 11.60 -22.73 31.24
C MET A 1084 11.15 -23.15 32.64
N ALA A 1085 10.72 -22.20 33.47
CA ALA A 1085 10.24 -22.47 34.83
C ALA A 1085 8.88 -23.19 34.83
N GLU A 1086 8.60 -23.98 35.86
CA GLU A 1086 7.33 -24.72 35.99
C GLU A 1086 6.28 -23.83 36.66
N THR A 1087 5.58 -23.04 35.84
CA THR A 1087 4.49 -22.14 36.26
C THR A 1087 3.28 -22.32 35.36
N LEU A 1088 2.08 -21.90 35.80
CA LEU A 1088 0.88 -21.94 34.97
C LEU A 1088 1.05 -21.10 33.68
N VAL A 1089 1.66 -19.91 33.79
CA VAL A 1089 1.95 -19.03 32.64
C VAL A 1089 2.82 -19.76 31.60
N ASN A 1090 3.89 -20.41 32.06
CA ASN A 1090 4.78 -21.16 31.18
C ASN A 1090 4.15 -22.44 30.64
N GLY A 1091 3.26 -23.10 31.39
CA GLY A 1091 2.48 -24.24 30.89
C GLY A 1091 1.50 -23.86 29.77
N CYS A 1092 1.05 -22.60 29.75
CA CYS A 1092 0.09 -22.06 28.79
C CYS A 1092 0.72 -21.20 27.69
N SER A 1093 2.05 -21.12 27.59
CA SER A 1093 2.74 -20.10 26.76
C SER A 1093 2.80 -20.43 25.25
N GLY A 1094 2.78 -21.70 24.87
CA GLY A 1094 2.98 -22.13 23.49
C GLY A 1094 4.36 -21.74 22.92
N ASP A 1095 5.40 -21.79 23.75
CA ASP A 1095 6.75 -21.32 23.43
C ASP A 1095 7.37 -22.09 22.24
N ILE A 1096 7.87 -21.36 21.25
CA ILE A 1096 8.39 -21.91 19.99
C ILE A 1096 9.91 -22.15 19.97
N ARG A 1097 10.65 -21.84 21.04
CA ARG A 1097 12.13 -21.89 21.03
C ARG A 1097 12.67 -23.28 20.71
N VAL A 1098 11.97 -24.33 21.14
CA VAL A 1098 12.33 -25.72 20.77
C VAL A 1098 12.22 -25.95 19.26
N LEU A 1099 11.18 -25.41 18.61
CA LEU A 1099 11.01 -25.48 17.16
C LEU A 1099 12.12 -24.69 16.45
N GLN A 1100 12.46 -23.50 16.95
CA GLN A 1100 13.48 -22.63 16.35
C GLN A 1100 14.86 -23.30 16.35
N HIS A 1101 15.29 -23.86 17.48
CA HIS A 1101 16.55 -24.58 17.56
C HIS A 1101 16.54 -25.88 16.72
N ALA A 1102 15.44 -26.63 16.76
CA ALA A 1102 15.26 -27.83 15.95
C ALA A 1102 15.32 -27.51 14.44
N ALA A 1103 14.72 -26.40 13.98
CA ALA A 1103 14.78 -25.97 12.58
C ALA A 1103 16.21 -25.70 12.08
N CYS A 1104 17.11 -25.24 12.97
CA CYS A 1104 18.52 -25.05 12.68
C CYS A 1104 19.34 -26.36 12.68
N GLY A 1105 18.71 -27.49 13.04
CA GLY A 1105 19.38 -28.79 13.19
C GLY A 1105 20.17 -28.90 14.49
N GLN A 1106 19.87 -28.12 15.51
CA GLN A 1106 20.58 -28.15 16.79
C GLN A 1106 19.89 -29.15 17.71
N SER A 1107 20.67 -30.02 18.38
CA SER A 1107 20.09 -30.99 19.31
C SER A 1107 19.57 -30.28 20.56
N VAL A 1108 18.29 -30.46 20.88
CA VAL A 1108 17.62 -29.68 21.93
C VAL A 1108 17.55 -30.44 23.27
N ILE A 1109 18.07 -29.79 24.33
CA ILE A 1109 17.82 -30.14 25.74
C ILE A 1109 16.92 -29.05 26.34
N CYS A 1110 15.78 -29.43 26.91
CA CYS A 1110 14.80 -28.47 27.42
C CYS A 1110 14.24 -28.86 28.79
N SER A 1111 13.65 -27.88 29.49
CA SER A 1111 12.89 -28.14 30.71
C SER A 1111 11.73 -29.11 30.47
N ARG A 1112 11.37 -29.90 31.48
CA ARG A 1112 10.18 -30.76 31.47
C ARG A 1112 8.93 -29.95 31.82
N VAL A 1113 8.50 -29.10 30.90
CA VAL A 1113 7.28 -28.29 31.00
C VAL A 1113 6.43 -28.51 29.75
N ALA A 1114 5.11 -28.49 29.89
CA ALA A 1114 4.16 -28.79 28.82
C ALA A 1114 4.02 -27.67 27.77
N GLY A 1115 4.33 -26.42 28.12
CA GLY A 1115 4.00 -25.26 27.28
C GLY A 1115 4.87 -25.04 26.05
N PHE A 1116 5.67 -26.01 25.61
CA PHE A 1116 6.44 -25.92 24.37
C PHE A 1116 5.61 -26.36 23.16
N ALA A 1117 5.56 -25.53 22.12
CA ALA A 1117 4.94 -25.89 20.85
C ALA A 1117 5.66 -27.09 20.21
N GLY A 1118 4.91 -28.12 19.84
CA GLY A 1118 5.44 -29.36 19.26
C GLY A 1118 6.25 -30.21 20.22
N GLY A 1119 6.24 -29.90 21.52
CA GLY A 1119 7.04 -30.58 22.53
C GLY A 1119 6.79 -32.09 22.62
N ASP A 1120 5.56 -32.54 22.42
CA ASP A 1120 5.22 -33.97 22.49
C ASP A 1120 5.43 -34.71 21.17
N SER A 1121 5.53 -33.97 20.06
CA SER A 1121 5.81 -34.51 18.73
C SER A 1121 7.29 -34.65 18.42
N LEU A 1122 8.14 -33.82 19.04
CA LEU A 1122 9.58 -33.82 18.82
C LEU A 1122 10.28 -34.77 19.80
N PRO A 1123 11.30 -35.53 19.34
CA PRO A 1123 12.13 -36.33 20.23
C PRO A 1123 13.09 -35.42 21.01
N LEU A 1124 12.64 -34.84 22.12
CA LEU A 1124 13.39 -33.87 22.95
C LEU A 1124 14.05 -34.51 24.18
N SER A 1125 15.25 -34.04 24.54
CA SER A 1125 15.90 -34.39 25.81
C SER A 1125 15.38 -33.52 26.95
N ARG A 1126 14.43 -34.05 27.73
CA ARG A 1126 13.72 -33.28 28.77
C ARG A 1126 14.29 -33.50 30.17
N VAL A 1127 14.65 -32.41 30.85
CA VAL A 1127 15.23 -32.41 32.21
C VAL A 1127 14.34 -31.70 33.22
N ASN A 1128 14.42 -32.09 34.50
CA ASN A 1128 13.80 -31.29 35.56
C ASN A 1128 14.64 -30.02 35.77
N ASN A 1129 14.02 -28.96 36.31
CA ASN A 1129 14.68 -27.67 36.57
C ASN A 1129 15.64 -27.70 37.77
N GLN A 1130 16.50 -28.73 37.84
CA GLN A 1130 17.54 -28.92 38.83
C GLN A 1130 18.90 -28.92 38.09
N ALA A 1131 19.88 -28.17 38.61
CA ALA A 1131 21.18 -28.01 37.93
C ALA A 1131 21.87 -29.37 37.64
N ALA A 1132 21.76 -30.33 38.56
CA ALA A 1132 22.32 -31.67 38.39
C ALA A 1132 21.73 -32.44 37.18
N ASP A 1133 20.44 -32.27 36.90
CA ASP A 1133 19.79 -32.94 35.76
C ASP A 1133 20.21 -32.33 34.42
N TRP A 1134 20.35 -31.00 34.35
CA TRP A 1134 20.92 -30.28 33.20
C TRP A 1134 22.35 -30.73 32.92
N VAL A 1135 23.22 -30.72 33.93
CA VAL A 1135 24.63 -31.13 33.80
C VAL A 1135 24.74 -32.58 33.32
N ARG A 1136 23.92 -33.48 33.86
CA ARG A 1136 23.88 -34.89 33.43
C ARG A 1136 23.49 -35.03 31.97
N ALA A 1137 22.41 -34.36 31.55
CA ALA A 1137 21.95 -34.43 30.16
C ALA A 1137 22.98 -33.85 29.18
N ILE A 1138 23.58 -32.70 29.51
CA ILE A 1138 24.62 -32.09 28.66
C ILE A 1138 25.79 -33.06 28.50
N ARG A 1139 26.30 -33.65 29.59
CA ARG A 1139 27.41 -34.61 29.50
C ARG A 1139 27.07 -35.86 28.67
N GLN A 1140 25.85 -36.38 28.77
CA GLN A 1140 25.40 -37.49 27.92
C GLN A 1140 25.43 -37.14 26.43
N HIS A 1141 25.05 -35.92 26.07
CA HIS A 1141 25.15 -35.45 24.69
C HIS A 1141 26.60 -35.21 24.23
N LEU A 1142 27.48 -34.78 25.14
CA LEU A 1142 28.91 -34.60 24.86
C LEU A 1142 29.68 -35.93 24.71
N GLU A 1143 29.21 -37.01 25.34
CA GLU A 1143 29.79 -38.36 25.20
C GLU A 1143 29.65 -38.91 23.77
N ASP A 1144 28.56 -38.59 23.07
CA ASP A 1144 28.32 -38.98 21.69
C ASP A 1144 27.70 -37.84 20.86
N LEU A 1145 28.59 -37.06 20.24
CA LEU A 1145 28.20 -35.94 19.38
C LEU A 1145 27.62 -36.39 18.03
N ASP A 1146 27.87 -37.62 17.58
CA ASP A 1146 27.27 -38.15 16.35
C ASP A 1146 25.80 -38.51 16.61
N ALA A 1147 25.50 -39.14 17.74
CA ALA A 1147 24.13 -39.40 18.18
C ALA A 1147 23.36 -38.09 18.42
N SER A 1148 24.00 -37.10 19.05
CA SER A 1148 23.40 -35.77 19.23
C SER A 1148 23.09 -35.09 17.89
N ALA A 1149 24.02 -35.16 16.93
CA ALA A 1149 23.81 -34.63 15.58
C ALA A 1149 22.67 -35.35 14.84
N ALA A 1150 22.55 -36.68 14.98
CA ALA A 1150 21.46 -37.46 14.41
C ALA A 1150 20.10 -37.07 15.03
N LEU A 1151 20.05 -36.85 16.35
CA LEU A 1151 18.86 -36.36 17.04
C LEU A 1151 18.43 -34.98 16.51
N GLY A 1152 19.38 -34.04 16.37
CA GLY A 1152 19.12 -32.72 15.80
C GLY A 1152 18.60 -32.79 14.36
N ASN A 1153 19.13 -33.70 13.53
CA ASN A 1153 18.62 -33.95 12.18
C ASN A 1153 17.18 -34.50 12.18
N ALA A 1154 16.87 -35.43 13.09
CA ALA A 1154 15.52 -36.00 13.21
C ALA A 1154 14.51 -34.92 13.64
N GLN A 1155 14.86 -34.11 14.65
CA GLN A 1155 14.05 -32.96 15.09
C GLN A 1155 13.82 -31.98 13.94
N GLN A 1156 14.86 -31.61 13.19
CA GLN A 1156 14.75 -30.71 12.03
C GLN A 1156 13.82 -31.25 10.95
N THR A 1157 13.89 -32.56 10.67
CA THR A 1157 13.07 -33.21 9.65
C THR A 1157 11.59 -33.09 10.01
N ILE A 1158 11.21 -33.38 11.26
CA ILE A 1158 9.84 -33.23 11.78
C ILE A 1158 9.38 -31.77 11.71
N VAL A 1159 10.25 -30.81 12.07
CA VAL A 1159 9.90 -29.39 11.97
C VAL A 1159 9.59 -29.00 10.52
N ARG A 1160 10.41 -29.44 9.56
CA ARG A 1160 10.25 -29.13 8.14
C ARG A 1160 8.99 -29.74 7.52
N SER A 1161 8.57 -30.92 7.97
CA SER A 1161 7.34 -31.57 7.49
C SER A 1161 6.09 -30.95 8.10
N ASP A 1162 6.10 -30.74 9.42
CA ASP A 1162 4.84 -30.59 10.17
C ASP A 1162 4.68 -29.25 10.92
N TRP A 1163 5.74 -28.46 11.09
CA TRP A 1163 5.73 -27.27 11.96
C TRP A 1163 6.02 -25.95 11.26
N LEU A 1164 6.03 -25.97 9.92
CA LEU A 1164 6.10 -24.76 9.10
C LEU A 1164 4.69 -24.34 8.67
N LEU A 1165 4.44 -23.03 8.53
CA LEU A 1165 3.19 -22.45 8.01
C LEU A 1165 3.06 -22.67 6.48
N GLN A 1166 3.01 -23.93 6.07
CA GLN A 1166 2.84 -24.39 4.70
C GLN A 1166 2.11 -25.75 4.70
N GLY A 1167 1.58 -26.17 3.55
CA GLY A 1167 0.91 -27.46 3.41
C GLY A 1167 -0.26 -27.62 4.40
N GLN A 1168 -0.37 -28.79 5.03
CA GLN A 1168 -1.49 -29.11 5.92
C GLN A 1168 -1.61 -28.15 7.11
N ARG A 1169 -0.48 -27.73 7.72
CA ARG A 1169 -0.52 -26.83 8.88
C ARG A 1169 -1.13 -25.48 8.52
N LEU A 1170 -0.81 -24.94 7.34
CA LEU A 1170 -1.40 -23.69 6.86
C LEU A 1170 -2.90 -23.85 6.60
N GLU A 1171 -3.30 -25.00 6.07
CA GLU A 1171 -4.72 -25.32 5.86
C GLU A 1171 -5.48 -25.45 7.19
N ASP A 1172 -4.89 -26.03 8.22
CA ASP A 1172 -5.49 -26.10 9.56
C ASP A 1172 -5.76 -24.70 10.11
N TRP A 1173 -4.82 -23.75 9.92
CA TRP A 1173 -5.03 -22.34 10.27
C TRP A 1173 -6.17 -21.70 9.46
N ARG A 1174 -6.24 -21.98 8.15
CA ARG A 1174 -7.33 -21.50 7.28
C ARG A 1174 -8.68 -22.00 7.78
N LEU A 1175 -8.80 -23.28 8.06
CA LEU A 1175 -10.02 -23.92 8.55
C LEU A 1175 -10.40 -23.40 9.94
N ALA A 1176 -9.42 -23.22 10.83
CA ALA A 1176 -9.64 -22.69 12.17
C ALA A 1176 -10.19 -21.26 12.16
N TRP A 1177 -9.80 -20.43 11.19
CA TRP A 1177 -10.26 -19.05 11.07
C TRP A 1177 -11.59 -18.90 10.34
N LEU A 1178 -11.99 -19.86 9.52
CA LEU A 1178 -13.18 -19.74 8.69
C LEU A 1178 -14.33 -20.60 9.25
N ALA A 1179 -15.56 -20.19 8.94
CA ALA A 1179 -16.71 -21.08 9.09
C ALA A 1179 -16.56 -22.28 8.15
N ASN A 1180 -17.04 -23.44 8.60
CA ASN A 1180 -16.96 -24.70 7.86
C ASN A 1180 -17.80 -24.71 6.58
#